data_AF-A0A2V8CRS3-F1
#
_entry.id   AF-A0A2V8CRS3-F1
#
_cell.length_a   1.000
_cell.length_b   1.000
_cell.length_c   1.000
_cell.angle_alpha   90.00
_cell.angle_beta   90.00
_cell.angle_gamma   90.00
#
_symmetry.space_group_name_H-M   'P 1'
#
loop_
_entity.id
_entity.type
_entity.pdbx_description
1 polymer ?
#
loop_
_entity_poly.entity_id
_entity_poly.type
_entity_poly.pdbx_seq_one_letter_code
_entity_poly.pdbx_strand_id
1 'polypeptide(L)'
;MLRSDVAISRTGTLLTPQFIQFMKANRPNSVSTYVMNTFPASFSADRNFKTAADLLGAACSGNTAISSPVGSIPCNLPVTGEGTFNTTSPRKGLQWTLRGDHYRNGNRDRVFGSFNRTSVDKVLFGTPDVYPDFNTISPTNSMHFNSNWTRVLSSNKLNEASFSWVRVYGNLPLNRPEIPGIQVTGIERYQTTWGPNDFVQNNFEFRDVVSWTRTTHTLKAGGIYARGHADNEGSRVFNRPIYTFNSVFDFAADSPTREDNLAIDPRTGAAVTNLLRQHRTNEISAFVQDEWKIRPNTTLSLGVRYDGFLNIYDAAGPMTAIEFAQRTSDLRADLRTAKIVERQYPFDGGLWSGGLHHISPRLGFAWDPSGEGKMSVRGGWGRFYERPSNQLWDSEYTNLPSFAVTSATIFDPVKPVFGLGASATTPYNFPRPSGLTAGLNPQGGLINGRAKADLLDPTIGSMYLDNWFAGVQREVAHQVAVEADYIGSRGDNMFLRYNVNRFDGDLLDGRFDGLIPGVGSLLYGQALDKSQYHGGTVSVRVNRSGVQFGTAYTLGKATDYSSTITPPQRPDAFGAASQDKGPSDFDIRHKVSMSVNWRIPGPSSGAARAVAGGWQLGSVMIAQSGSPFTVYCNKAFSPITDAAGRIVGNSGCDYNADNEGNDRPNAPSFGSTIDASNAAFIAGVFKASDFPTPAPGTNGDLGRNAYRGPHYFNVDLSLIKSFRVPWINGPGADAQFRIESFN
;
A
#
# COMPACT_ATOMS: atom_id res chain seq x y z
N MET A 1 11.14 16.99 -20.22
CA MET A 1 10.40 17.43 -19.02
C MET A 1 9.27 16.44 -18.78
N LEU A 2 9.32 15.67 -17.69
CA LEU A 2 8.14 14.94 -17.22
C LEU A 2 7.21 15.99 -16.59
N ARG A 3 6.00 16.19 -17.14
CA ARG A 3 5.00 17.12 -16.59
C ARG A 3 3.86 16.33 -15.96
N SER A 4 3.51 16.78 -14.74
CA SER A 4 2.28 16.59 -13.93
C SER A 4 1.67 15.19 -13.79
N ASP A 5 1.29 14.83 -12.57
CA ASP A 5 0.29 13.77 -12.31
C ASP A 5 -1.13 14.27 -12.68
N VAL A 6 -2.09 13.33 -12.72
CA VAL A 6 -3.53 13.58 -12.92
C VAL A 6 -4.08 14.44 -11.78
N ALA A 7 -4.97 15.38 -12.09
CA ALA A 7 -5.65 16.19 -11.08
C ALA A 7 -6.48 15.30 -10.14
N ILE A 8 -6.39 15.54 -8.84
CA ILE A 8 -7.23 14.88 -7.84
C ILE A 8 -8.27 15.89 -7.36
N SER A 9 -9.54 15.48 -7.41
CA SER A 9 -10.66 16.21 -6.81
C SER A 9 -11.22 15.39 -5.65
N ARG A 10 -11.32 15.99 -4.46
CA ARG A 10 -12.01 15.39 -3.32
C ARG A 10 -12.87 16.41 -2.59
N THR A 11 -13.95 15.94 -1.97
CA THR A 11 -14.72 16.74 -1.01
C THR A 11 -13.96 16.73 0.32
N GLY A 12 -13.85 17.89 0.98
CA GLY A 12 -13.31 17.99 2.32
C GLY A 12 -14.17 18.88 3.21
N THR A 13 -14.23 18.55 4.50
CA THR A 13 -14.99 19.29 5.51
C THR A 13 -14.07 20.24 6.27
N LEU A 14 -14.42 21.52 6.32
CA LEU A 14 -13.60 22.58 6.90
C LEU A 14 -14.37 23.33 7.98
N LEU A 15 -13.64 24.05 8.84
CA LEU A 15 -14.22 25.05 9.73
C LEU A 15 -14.68 26.28 8.93
N THR A 16 -15.81 26.85 9.33
CA THR A 16 -16.33 28.05 8.67
C THR A 16 -15.59 29.31 9.14
N PRO A 17 -15.52 30.37 8.31
CA PRO A 17 -14.99 31.66 8.73
C PRO A 17 -15.70 32.24 9.96
N GLN A 18 -17.02 32.01 10.10
CA GLN A 18 -17.83 32.49 11.22
C GLN A 18 -17.38 31.86 12.54
N PHE A 19 -17.12 30.56 12.55
CA PHE A 19 -16.63 29.87 13.74
C PHE A 19 -15.21 30.30 14.10
N ILE A 20 -14.33 30.50 13.12
CA ILE A 20 -12.97 31.00 13.35
C ILE A 20 -13.02 32.40 13.99
N GLN A 21 -13.91 33.29 13.53
CA GLN A 21 -14.07 34.61 14.15
C GLN A 21 -14.65 34.53 15.57
N PHE A 22 -15.61 33.64 15.81
CA PHE A 22 -16.11 33.37 17.16
C PHE A 22 -14.97 32.93 18.10
N MET A 23 -14.09 32.03 17.63
CA MET A 23 -12.93 31.57 18.39
C MET A 23 -11.93 32.69 18.69
N LYS A 24 -11.66 33.58 17.72
CA LYS A 24 -10.79 34.76 17.93
C LYS A 24 -11.34 35.72 18.98
N ALA A 25 -12.66 35.90 19.03
CA ALA A 25 -13.29 36.80 19.99
C ALA A 25 -13.33 36.21 21.41
N ASN A 26 -13.62 34.90 21.54
CA ASN A 26 -13.91 34.27 22.83
C ASN A 26 -12.72 33.52 23.43
N ARG A 27 -11.79 33.02 22.62
CA ARG A 27 -10.59 32.29 23.04
C ARG A 27 -9.36 32.70 22.21
N PRO A 28 -8.93 33.98 22.26
CA PRO A 28 -7.84 34.47 21.41
C PRO A 28 -6.47 33.81 21.67
N ASN A 29 -6.26 33.27 22.87
CA ASN A 29 -4.96 32.75 23.32
C ASN A 29 -4.85 31.20 23.29
N SER A 30 -5.89 30.49 22.84
CA SER A 30 -5.81 29.02 22.71
C SER A 30 -4.99 28.59 21.50
N VAL A 31 -4.34 27.44 21.62
CA VAL A 31 -3.53 26.84 20.55
C VAL A 31 -4.38 26.57 19.31
N SER A 32 -5.60 26.09 19.50
CA SER A 32 -6.51 25.79 18.40
C SER A 32 -6.93 27.04 17.64
N THR A 33 -7.19 28.16 18.33
CA THR A 33 -7.47 29.45 17.67
C THR A 33 -6.28 29.91 16.82
N TYR A 34 -5.05 29.75 17.33
CA TYR A 34 -3.85 30.04 16.57
C TYR A 34 -3.76 29.17 15.31
N VAL A 35 -3.94 27.86 15.42
CA VAL A 35 -3.88 26.91 14.28
C VAL A 35 -4.94 27.25 13.23
N MET A 36 -6.20 27.39 13.63
CA MET A 36 -7.34 27.69 12.75
C MET A 36 -7.15 29.02 12.00
N ASN A 37 -6.59 30.04 12.67
CA ASN A 37 -6.41 31.37 12.08
C ASN A 37 -5.15 31.47 11.21
N THR A 38 -4.08 30.75 11.57
CA THR A 38 -2.77 30.87 10.90
C THR A 38 -2.68 30.00 9.65
N PHE A 39 -3.36 28.85 9.64
CA PHE A 39 -3.27 27.86 8.56
C PHE A 39 -4.62 27.72 7.84
N PRO A 40 -4.99 28.67 6.96
CA PRO A 40 -6.24 28.61 6.23
C PRO A 40 -6.23 27.49 5.18
N ALA A 41 -7.42 26.94 4.91
CA ALA A 41 -7.59 25.99 3.81
C ALA A 41 -7.44 26.69 2.45
N SER A 42 -7.07 25.92 1.43
CA SER A 42 -6.92 26.34 0.03
C SER A 42 -8.24 26.60 -0.70
N PHE A 43 -9.37 26.20 -0.11
CA PHE A 43 -10.71 26.41 -0.63
C PHE A 43 -11.66 26.77 0.53
N SER A 44 -12.82 27.30 0.18
CA SER A 44 -13.90 27.60 1.14
C SER A 44 -14.99 26.54 1.05
N ALA A 45 -15.64 26.27 2.19
CA ALA A 45 -16.86 25.48 2.19
C ALA A 45 -17.97 26.19 1.39
N ASP A 46 -18.68 25.44 0.55
CA ASP A 46 -19.76 25.93 -0.31
C ASP A 46 -21.10 25.19 -0.09
N ARG A 47 -21.10 24.06 0.63
CA ARG A 47 -22.28 23.20 0.84
C ARG A 47 -22.25 22.48 2.18
N ASN A 48 -23.35 21.78 2.49
CA ASN A 48 -23.49 20.88 3.64
C ASN A 48 -23.07 21.49 4.99
N PHE A 49 -23.37 22.77 5.20
CA PHE A 49 -23.05 23.46 6.45
C PHE A 49 -23.73 22.80 7.65
N LYS A 50 -22.98 22.64 8.74
CA LYS A 50 -23.49 22.18 10.04
C LYS A 50 -23.36 23.30 11.06
N THR A 51 -24.46 23.58 11.75
CA THR A 51 -24.52 24.57 12.81
C THR A 51 -24.02 24.01 14.14
N ALA A 52 -23.81 24.89 15.12
CA ALA A 52 -23.48 24.47 16.47
C ALA A 52 -24.55 23.54 17.07
N ALA A 53 -25.84 23.82 16.81
CA ALA A 53 -26.95 22.97 17.24
C ALA A 53 -26.90 21.58 16.59
N ASP A 54 -26.60 21.49 15.28
CA ASP A 54 -26.49 20.21 14.57
C ASP A 54 -25.39 19.32 15.14
N LEU A 55 -24.22 19.91 15.43
CA LEU A 55 -23.04 19.18 15.92
C LEU A 55 -23.13 18.84 17.41
N LEU A 56 -23.82 19.65 18.22
CA LEU A 56 -24.05 19.39 19.64
C LEU A 56 -25.31 18.55 19.91
N GLY A 57 -26.11 18.25 18.88
CA GLY A 57 -27.38 17.55 19.03
C GLY A 57 -28.41 18.36 19.85
N ALA A 58 -28.30 19.69 19.86
CA ALA A 58 -29.15 20.56 20.66
C ALA A 58 -30.42 20.94 19.89
N ALA A 59 -31.60 20.71 20.49
CA ALA A 59 -32.87 21.15 19.93
C ALA A 59 -33.10 22.65 20.24
N CYS A 60 -32.53 23.53 19.43
CA CYS A 60 -32.68 24.99 19.58
C CYS A 60 -32.66 25.70 18.22
N SER A 61 -33.04 26.98 18.20
CA SER A 61 -33.14 27.77 16.96
C SER A 61 -32.64 29.19 17.11
N GLY A 62 -32.28 29.82 15.97
CA GLY A 62 -31.82 31.20 15.91
C GLY A 62 -30.55 31.46 16.73
N ASN A 63 -30.43 32.66 17.28
CA ASN A 63 -29.27 33.08 18.08
C ASN A 63 -29.37 32.62 19.55
N THR A 64 -30.25 31.66 19.88
CA THR A 64 -30.34 31.11 21.23
C THR A 64 -28.96 30.58 21.62
N ALA A 65 -28.46 30.99 22.78
CA ALA A 65 -27.14 30.61 23.22
C ALA A 65 -27.19 29.22 23.89
N ILE A 66 -26.39 28.28 23.40
CA ILE A 66 -26.25 26.95 23.98
C ILE A 66 -24.89 26.79 24.65
N SER A 67 -24.87 25.95 25.69
CA SER A 67 -23.62 25.59 26.36
C SER A 67 -22.80 24.69 25.46
N SER A 68 -21.50 24.98 25.37
CA SER A 68 -20.52 24.17 24.65
C SER A 68 -19.22 24.09 25.45
N PRO A 69 -18.30 23.18 25.10
CA PRO A 69 -16.94 23.15 25.69
C PRO A 69 -16.16 24.47 25.58
N VAL A 70 -16.53 25.37 24.66
CA VAL A 70 -15.92 26.68 24.47
C VAL A 70 -16.73 27.85 25.03
N GLY A 71 -17.74 27.56 25.85
CA GLY A 71 -18.63 28.54 26.46
C GLY A 71 -19.96 28.67 25.71
N SER A 72 -20.58 29.84 25.81
CA SER A 72 -21.90 30.09 25.22
C SER A 72 -21.79 30.38 23.72
N ILE A 73 -22.44 29.57 22.89
CA ILE A 73 -22.38 29.66 21.43
C ILE A 73 -23.78 29.77 20.82
N PRO A 74 -24.02 30.62 19.80
CA PRO A 74 -25.33 30.69 19.15
C PRO A 74 -25.67 29.39 18.41
N CYS A 75 -26.91 28.90 18.56
CA CYS A 75 -27.38 27.66 17.94
C CYS A 75 -27.19 27.62 16.42
N ASN A 76 -27.52 28.71 15.75
CA ASN A 76 -27.44 28.84 14.30
C ASN A 76 -26.03 29.18 13.78
N LEU A 77 -25.02 29.29 14.65
CA LEU A 77 -23.66 29.60 14.20
C LEU A 77 -23.17 28.45 13.28
N PRO A 78 -22.84 28.72 12.01
CA PRO A 78 -22.24 27.70 11.15
C PRO A 78 -20.86 27.33 11.70
N VAL A 79 -20.59 26.04 11.92
CA VAL A 79 -19.32 25.55 12.51
C VAL A 79 -18.46 24.85 11.46
N THR A 80 -19.05 23.93 10.71
CA THR A 80 -18.36 23.25 9.60
C THR A 80 -19.13 23.38 8.29
N GLY A 81 -18.44 23.15 7.18
CA GLY A 81 -19.07 22.97 5.87
C GLY A 81 -18.14 22.22 4.92
N GLU A 82 -18.69 21.73 3.82
CA GLU A 82 -17.95 20.98 2.81
C GLU A 82 -17.62 21.88 1.61
N GLY A 83 -16.46 21.62 0.99
CA GLY A 83 -16.10 22.21 -0.29
C GLY A 83 -15.28 21.23 -1.13
N THR A 84 -14.92 21.66 -2.33
CA THR A 84 -14.18 20.81 -3.29
C THR A 84 -12.72 21.21 -3.34
N PHE A 85 -11.84 20.30 -2.94
CA PHE A 85 -10.40 20.44 -3.07
C PHE A 85 -9.93 19.88 -4.40
N ASN A 86 -9.41 20.75 -5.27
CA ASN A 86 -8.82 20.38 -6.54
C ASN A 86 -7.32 20.64 -6.52
N THR A 87 -6.52 19.64 -6.86
CA THR A 87 -5.08 19.82 -6.88
C THR A 87 -4.38 19.02 -7.97
N THR A 88 -3.30 19.59 -8.49
CA THR A 88 -2.38 18.94 -9.43
C THR A 88 -0.98 18.96 -8.83
N SER A 89 -0.40 17.79 -8.62
CA SER A 89 0.94 17.68 -8.04
C SER A 89 2.02 17.91 -9.11
N PRO A 90 2.83 18.97 -8.99
CA PRO A 90 3.97 19.13 -9.89
C PRO A 90 5.01 18.05 -9.56
N ARG A 91 5.48 17.35 -10.59
CA ARG A 91 6.62 16.45 -10.52
C ARG A 91 7.77 17.05 -11.31
N LYS A 92 8.77 17.59 -10.62
CA LYS A 92 10.00 18.06 -11.26
C LYS A 92 11.05 16.98 -11.13
N GLY A 93 11.71 16.63 -12.23
CA GLY A 93 12.77 15.64 -12.18
C GLY A 93 13.80 15.86 -13.26
N LEU A 94 15.05 15.56 -12.90
CA LEU A 94 16.17 15.49 -13.82
C LEU A 94 16.64 14.04 -13.88
N GLN A 95 16.70 13.49 -15.08
CA GLN A 95 17.28 12.19 -15.34
C GLN A 95 18.39 12.34 -16.37
N TRP A 96 19.51 11.68 -16.11
CA TRP A 96 20.57 11.52 -17.09
C TRP A 96 21.10 10.09 -17.06
N THR A 97 21.58 9.66 -18.22
CA THR A 97 22.01 8.30 -18.48
C THR A 97 23.34 8.34 -19.20
N LEU A 98 24.30 7.57 -18.71
CA LEU A 98 25.55 7.27 -19.39
C LEU A 98 25.56 5.78 -19.74
N ARG A 99 25.99 5.46 -20.95
CA ARG A 99 26.14 4.08 -21.41
C ARG A 99 27.39 3.97 -22.26
N GLY A 100 28.15 2.91 -22.03
CA GLY A 100 29.25 2.50 -22.89
C GLY A 100 29.24 0.99 -23.10
N ASP A 101 29.61 0.56 -24.29
CA ASP A 101 29.97 -0.83 -24.56
C ASP A 101 31.27 -0.91 -25.37
N HIS A 102 32.04 -1.95 -25.10
CA HIS A 102 33.33 -2.18 -25.73
C HIS A 102 33.48 -3.66 -26.07
N TYR A 103 33.91 -3.93 -27.30
CA TYR A 103 34.13 -5.28 -27.81
C TYR A 103 35.62 -5.58 -27.90
N ARG A 104 36.02 -6.77 -27.46
CA ARG A 104 37.40 -7.26 -27.53
C ARG A 104 37.46 -8.68 -28.09
N ASN A 105 38.66 -9.15 -28.38
CA ASN A 105 38.94 -10.53 -28.79
C ASN A 105 38.11 -10.98 -30.01
N GLY A 106 38.05 -10.13 -31.05
CA GLY A 106 37.27 -10.41 -32.25
C GLY A 106 35.76 -10.51 -31.97
N ASN A 107 35.23 -9.59 -31.15
CA ASN A 107 33.82 -9.54 -30.70
C ASN A 107 33.36 -10.74 -29.84
N ARG A 108 34.28 -11.59 -29.39
CA ARG A 108 33.96 -12.66 -28.43
C ARG A 108 33.75 -12.17 -27.01
N ASP A 109 34.29 -11.00 -26.68
CA ASP A 109 34.04 -10.31 -25.42
C ASP A 109 33.28 -9.03 -25.67
N ARG A 110 32.23 -8.82 -24.87
CA ARG A 110 31.56 -7.53 -24.74
C ARG A 110 31.54 -7.13 -23.27
N VAL A 111 32.08 -5.96 -22.98
CA VAL A 111 31.90 -5.30 -21.68
C VAL A 111 30.91 -4.16 -21.89
N PHE A 112 29.86 -4.14 -21.10
CA PHE A 112 28.82 -3.12 -21.10
C PHE A 112 28.73 -2.49 -19.71
N GLY A 113 28.54 -1.18 -19.68
CA GLY A 113 28.26 -0.42 -18.47
C GLY A 113 27.19 0.62 -18.73
N SER A 114 26.28 0.77 -17.78
CA SER A 114 25.33 1.88 -17.76
C SER A 114 25.19 2.47 -16.37
N PHE A 115 25.04 3.78 -16.32
CA PHE A 115 24.74 4.51 -15.10
C PHE A 115 23.56 5.44 -15.37
N ASN A 116 22.54 5.34 -14.53
CA ASN A 116 21.38 6.21 -14.56
C ASN A 116 21.26 6.91 -13.22
N ARG A 117 21.09 8.22 -13.25
CA ARG A 117 20.70 8.98 -12.05
C ARG A 117 19.43 9.75 -12.35
N THR A 118 18.49 9.61 -11.43
CA THR A 118 17.24 10.34 -11.44
C THR A 118 17.10 11.06 -10.12
N SER A 119 16.92 12.36 -10.16
CA SER A 119 16.53 13.17 -9.00
C SER A 119 15.14 13.71 -9.27
N VAL A 120 14.21 13.48 -8.36
CA VAL A 120 12.81 13.89 -8.50
C VAL A 120 12.36 14.55 -7.21
N ASP A 121 11.82 15.75 -7.34
CA ASP A 121 11.01 16.40 -6.32
C ASP A 121 9.56 16.04 -6.61
N LYS A 122 9.05 15.06 -5.88
CA LYS A 122 7.64 14.69 -5.94
C LYS A 122 6.92 15.32 -4.76
N VAL A 123 5.63 15.54 -4.91
CA VAL A 123 4.74 15.78 -3.77
C VAL A 123 4.61 14.46 -2.99
N LEU A 124 4.73 14.50 -1.66
CA LEU A 124 4.70 13.31 -0.80
C LEU A 124 3.34 12.57 -0.90
N PHE A 125 3.33 11.25 -0.71
CA PHE A 125 2.10 10.47 -0.63
C PHE A 125 1.18 11.03 0.47
N GLY A 126 -0.06 11.37 0.13
CA GLY A 126 -1.02 12.01 1.04
C GLY A 126 -1.03 13.54 0.99
N THR A 127 -0.27 14.15 0.09
CA THR A 127 -0.29 15.59 -0.21
C THR A 127 -0.58 15.80 -1.72
N PRO A 128 -1.01 17.00 -2.17
CA PRO A 128 -1.19 18.25 -1.44
C PRO A 128 -2.30 18.16 -0.39
N ASP A 129 -2.07 18.81 0.74
CA ASP A 129 -3.00 18.95 1.84
C ASP A 129 -4.04 20.04 1.54
N VAL A 130 -5.21 19.96 2.18
CA VAL A 130 -6.21 21.02 2.07
C VAL A 130 -5.68 22.32 2.65
N TYR A 131 -4.75 22.25 3.61
CA TYR A 131 -4.05 23.35 4.25
C TYR A 131 -2.64 23.52 3.64
N PRO A 132 -2.40 24.54 2.78
CA PRO A 132 -1.18 24.62 1.97
C PRO A 132 0.14 24.69 2.74
N ASP A 133 0.15 25.25 3.95
CA ASP A 133 1.35 25.30 4.80
C ASP A 133 1.93 23.92 5.11
N PHE A 134 1.10 22.88 5.13
CA PHE A 134 1.55 21.52 5.38
C PHE A 134 1.98 20.80 4.11
N ASN A 135 1.87 21.38 2.91
CA ASN A 135 2.30 20.73 1.67
C ASN A 135 3.79 20.40 1.68
N THR A 136 4.13 19.11 1.62
CA THR A 136 5.52 18.65 1.62
C THR A 136 5.92 18.04 0.28
N ILE A 137 7.14 18.38 -0.13
CA ILE A 137 7.83 17.67 -1.20
C ILE A 137 8.65 16.52 -0.60
N SER A 138 8.79 15.43 -1.33
CA SER A 138 9.70 14.34 -1.07
C SER A 138 10.78 14.34 -2.15
N PRO A 139 11.93 15.01 -1.91
CA PRO A 139 13.09 14.88 -2.75
C PRO A 139 13.60 13.44 -2.70
N THR A 140 13.71 12.83 -3.88
CA THR A 140 14.23 11.48 -4.04
C THR A 140 15.36 11.47 -5.05
N ASN A 141 16.41 10.70 -4.77
CA ASN A 141 17.53 10.51 -5.67
C ASN A 141 17.80 9.01 -5.81
N SER A 142 17.67 8.50 -7.02
CA SER A 142 17.97 7.11 -7.34
C SER A 142 19.15 7.04 -8.30
N MET A 143 20.13 6.20 -7.96
CA MET A 143 21.27 5.87 -8.80
C MET A 143 21.20 4.39 -9.15
N HIS A 144 21.40 4.06 -10.42
CA HIS A 144 21.44 2.70 -10.91
C HIS A 144 22.70 2.52 -11.73
N PHE A 145 23.58 1.64 -11.28
CA PHE A 145 24.73 1.17 -12.04
C PHE A 145 24.48 -0.28 -12.45
N ASN A 146 24.71 -0.58 -13.72
CA ASN A 146 24.69 -1.95 -14.22
C ASN A 146 25.93 -2.17 -15.07
N SER A 147 26.66 -3.26 -14.80
CA SER A 147 27.71 -3.75 -15.66
C SER A 147 27.43 -5.18 -16.09
N ASN A 148 27.92 -5.51 -17.28
CA ASN A 148 27.79 -6.84 -17.85
C ASN A 148 29.07 -7.17 -18.63
N TRP A 149 29.55 -8.39 -18.44
CA TRP A 149 30.57 -9.01 -19.27
C TRP A 149 29.97 -10.25 -19.93
N THR A 150 29.91 -10.23 -21.25
CA THR A 150 29.49 -11.36 -22.07
C THR A 150 30.70 -11.96 -22.76
N ARG A 151 30.90 -13.28 -22.64
CA ARG A 151 31.95 -14.05 -23.30
C ARG A 151 31.37 -15.18 -24.16
N VAL A 152 31.66 -15.16 -25.45
CA VAL A 152 31.45 -16.30 -26.35
C VAL A 152 32.59 -17.29 -26.14
N LEU A 153 32.32 -18.40 -25.47
CA LEU A 153 33.30 -19.45 -25.16
C LEU A 153 33.52 -20.36 -26.38
N SER A 154 32.44 -20.69 -27.09
CA SER A 154 32.44 -21.45 -28.35
C SER A 154 31.21 -21.06 -29.18
N SER A 155 31.04 -21.62 -30.39
CA SER A 155 29.87 -21.38 -31.24
C SER A 155 28.53 -21.77 -30.60
N ASN A 156 28.56 -22.51 -29.49
CA ASN A 156 27.38 -23.01 -28.80
C ASN A 156 27.41 -22.78 -27.28
N LYS A 157 28.36 -22.00 -26.75
CA LYS A 157 28.46 -21.67 -25.33
C LYS A 157 28.67 -20.17 -25.12
N LEU A 158 27.86 -19.59 -24.24
CA LEU A 158 27.89 -18.18 -23.87
C LEU A 158 27.93 -18.08 -22.34
N ASN A 159 28.84 -17.27 -21.81
CA ASN A 159 28.82 -16.87 -20.41
C ASN A 159 28.47 -15.39 -20.29
N GLU A 160 27.67 -15.04 -19.29
CA GLU A 160 27.23 -13.70 -18.98
C GLU A 160 27.33 -13.46 -17.48
N ALA A 161 28.30 -12.63 -17.08
CA ALA A 161 28.46 -12.16 -15.72
C ALA A 161 27.97 -10.70 -15.63
N SER A 162 27.27 -10.36 -14.57
CA SER A 162 26.70 -9.02 -14.37
C SER A 162 26.75 -8.61 -12.91
N PHE A 163 26.85 -7.29 -12.73
CA PHE A 163 26.73 -6.65 -11.44
C PHE A 163 25.77 -5.48 -11.55
N SER A 164 24.84 -5.38 -10.61
CA SER A 164 23.99 -4.22 -10.46
C SER A 164 24.13 -3.61 -9.07
N TRP A 165 24.06 -2.29 -9.03
CA TRP A 165 23.96 -1.52 -7.80
C TRP A 165 22.85 -0.49 -7.96
N VAL A 166 21.90 -0.52 -7.04
CA VAL A 166 20.82 0.45 -6.94
C VAL A 166 20.95 1.16 -5.60
N ARG A 167 21.06 2.48 -5.63
CA ARG A 167 20.97 3.32 -4.44
C ARG A 167 19.73 4.19 -4.52
N VAL A 168 18.89 4.14 -3.50
CA VAL A 168 17.75 5.03 -3.33
C VAL A 168 17.98 5.87 -2.09
N TYR A 169 17.91 7.17 -2.25
CA TYR A 169 17.84 8.14 -1.15
C TYR A 169 16.50 8.85 -1.24
N GLY A 170 15.79 8.91 -0.12
CA GLY A 170 14.61 9.75 0.01
C GLY A 170 14.70 10.60 1.27
N ASN A 171 14.22 11.83 1.13
CA ASN A 171 14.03 12.76 2.24
C ASN A 171 12.56 13.17 2.27
N LEU A 172 12.02 13.28 3.47
CA LEU A 172 10.66 13.71 3.76
C LEU A 172 10.71 14.98 4.61
N PRO A 173 11.10 16.16 4.10
CA PRO A 173 11.08 17.38 4.90
C PRO A 173 9.64 17.77 5.29
N LEU A 174 9.50 18.52 6.38
CA LEU A 174 8.26 19.21 6.75
C LEU A 174 8.46 20.72 6.69
N ASN A 175 7.44 21.47 6.26
CA ASN A 175 7.48 22.94 6.29
C ASN A 175 7.19 23.51 7.67
N ARG A 176 6.34 22.83 8.46
CA ARG A 176 5.87 23.23 9.79
C ARG A 176 6.11 22.13 10.83
N PRO A 177 7.36 21.66 11.03
CA PRO A 177 7.66 20.59 11.98
C PRO A 177 7.34 20.95 13.44
N GLU A 178 7.22 22.24 13.77
CA GLU A 178 6.80 22.77 15.07
C GLU A 178 5.29 22.64 15.34
N ILE A 179 4.48 22.33 14.32
CA ILE A 179 3.05 22.09 14.48
C ILE A 179 2.81 20.58 14.59
N PRO A 180 2.16 20.10 15.67
CA PRO A 180 1.94 18.67 15.84
C PRO A 180 0.90 18.16 14.85
N GLY A 181 0.70 16.84 14.83
CA GLY A 181 -0.47 16.29 14.19
C GLY A 181 -1.75 16.66 14.90
N ILE A 182 -2.77 17.11 14.18
CA ILE A 182 -4.08 17.41 14.77
C ILE A 182 -5.15 16.71 13.93
N GLN A 183 -5.74 15.67 14.52
CA GLN A 183 -6.85 14.91 13.96
C GLN A 183 -8.12 15.31 14.70
N VAL A 184 -9.11 15.84 13.98
CA VAL A 184 -10.36 16.30 14.57
C VAL A 184 -11.50 15.60 13.84
N THR A 185 -12.29 14.81 14.56
CA THR A 185 -13.46 14.16 13.96
C THR A 185 -14.41 15.22 13.40
N GLY A 186 -14.75 15.07 12.12
CA GLY A 186 -15.71 15.94 11.43
C GLY A 186 -15.09 17.07 10.61
N ILE A 187 -13.77 17.24 10.59
CA ILE A 187 -13.07 18.15 9.67
C ILE A 187 -11.79 17.50 9.12
N GLU A 188 -11.23 18.09 8.07
CA GLU A 188 -9.91 17.76 7.56
C GLU A 188 -8.83 18.02 8.61
N ARG A 189 -7.87 17.09 8.72
CA ARG A 189 -6.77 17.14 9.70
C ARG A 189 -5.77 18.25 9.38
N TYR A 190 -5.18 18.86 10.41
CA TYR A 190 -4.02 19.75 10.25
C TYR A 190 -2.74 18.92 10.42
N GLN A 191 -2.20 18.39 9.31
CA GLN A 191 -0.84 17.83 9.17
C GLN A 191 -0.76 16.97 7.90
N THR A 192 0.41 16.99 7.25
CA THR A 192 0.84 15.94 6.32
C THR A 192 1.64 14.83 6.99
N THR A 193 1.12 13.60 6.89
CA THR A 193 1.84 12.34 6.69
C THR A 193 3.01 12.00 7.63
N TRP A 194 3.66 10.86 7.37
CA TRP A 194 4.86 10.38 8.05
C TRP A 194 6.09 11.19 7.60
N GLY A 195 6.87 11.72 8.55
CA GLY A 195 7.99 12.64 8.33
C GLY A 195 8.22 13.55 9.56
N PRO A 196 9.31 14.33 9.65
CA PRO A 196 10.38 14.32 8.68
C PRO A 196 11.29 13.13 8.88
N ASN A 197 11.79 12.56 7.78
CA ASN A 197 12.59 11.36 7.83
C ASN A 197 13.52 11.23 6.62
N ASP A 198 14.62 10.51 6.82
CA ASP A 198 15.64 10.24 5.82
C ASP A 198 15.78 8.73 5.70
N PHE A 199 15.73 8.21 4.47
CA PHE A 199 15.94 6.78 4.23
C PHE A 199 16.92 6.56 3.09
N VAL A 200 17.81 5.59 3.30
CA VAL A 200 18.85 5.21 2.34
C VAL A 200 18.79 3.72 2.13
N GLN A 201 18.68 3.31 0.87
CA GLN A 201 18.75 1.91 0.49
C GLN A 201 19.89 1.69 -0.50
N ASN A 202 20.64 0.60 -0.32
CA ASN A 202 21.63 0.14 -1.28
C ASN A 202 21.41 -1.34 -1.53
N ASN A 203 21.13 -1.67 -2.78
CA ASN A 203 20.94 -3.05 -3.22
C ASN A 203 22.05 -3.40 -4.21
N PHE A 204 22.73 -4.50 -3.93
CA PHE A 204 23.82 -5.03 -4.75
C PHE A 204 23.39 -6.40 -5.26
N GLU A 205 23.59 -6.68 -6.54
CA GLU A 205 23.34 -8.00 -7.10
C GLU A 205 24.50 -8.40 -8.01
N PHE A 206 25.03 -9.60 -7.78
CA PHE A 206 25.98 -10.26 -8.66
C PHE A 206 25.28 -11.47 -9.27
N ARG A 207 25.38 -11.62 -10.59
CA ARG A 207 24.74 -12.71 -11.32
C ARG A 207 25.68 -13.25 -12.37
N ASP A 208 25.78 -14.57 -12.46
CA ASP A 208 26.54 -15.26 -13.49
C ASP A 208 25.71 -16.37 -14.12
N VAL A 209 25.68 -16.44 -15.44
CA VAL A 209 24.88 -17.40 -16.21
C VAL A 209 25.68 -17.95 -17.38
N VAL A 210 25.66 -19.28 -17.52
CA VAL A 210 26.17 -19.98 -18.69
C VAL A 210 25.00 -20.54 -19.48
N SER A 211 24.99 -20.28 -20.79
CA SER A 211 24.09 -20.90 -21.76
C SER A 211 24.87 -21.84 -22.66
N TRP A 212 24.36 -23.06 -22.86
CA TRP A 212 24.96 -24.09 -23.69
C TRP A 212 23.91 -24.75 -24.57
N THR A 213 24.06 -24.61 -25.88
CA THR A 213 23.21 -25.33 -26.84
C THR A 213 23.94 -26.57 -27.35
N ARG A 214 23.33 -27.74 -27.21
CA ARG A 214 23.84 -29.00 -27.73
C ARG A 214 22.68 -29.78 -28.33
N THR A 215 22.78 -30.07 -29.63
CA THR A 215 21.78 -30.82 -30.39
C THR A 215 20.36 -30.25 -30.20
N THR A 216 19.50 -30.97 -29.48
CA THR A 216 18.10 -30.63 -29.20
C THR A 216 17.90 -29.92 -27.87
N HIS A 217 18.97 -29.72 -27.08
CA HIS A 217 18.94 -29.12 -25.76
C HIS A 217 19.56 -27.72 -25.77
N THR A 218 18.94 -26.80 -25.06
CA THR A 218 19.53 -25.51 -24.69
C THR A 218 19.50 -25.41 -23.17
N LEU A 219 20.65 -25.68 -22.56
CA LEU A 219 20.86 -25.64 -21.13
C LEU A 219 21.23 -24.23 -20.69
N LYS A 220 20.69 -23.79 -19.55
CA LYS A 220 21.11 -22.59 -18.84
C LYS A 220 21.33 -22.92 -17.38
N ALA A 221 22.47 -22.50 -16.83
CA ALA A 221 22.76 -22.64 -15.42
C ALA A 221 23.40 -21.36 -14.90
N GLY A 222 23.14 -21.00 -13.65
CA GLY A 222 23.68 -19.78 -13.08
C GLY A 222 23.36 -19.58 -11.62
N GLY A 223 23.90 -18.51 -11.06
CA GLY A 223 23.70 -18.14 -9.66
C GLY A 223 23.58 -16.64 -9.45
N ILE A 224 23.01 -16.27 -8.32
CA ILE A 224 22.82 -14.89 -7.87
C ILE A 224 23.29 -14.78 -6.42
N TYR A 225 24.02 -13.71 -6.11
CA TYR A 225 24.17 -13.21 -4.75
C TYR A 225 23.66 -11.78 -4.70
N ALA A 226 22.68 -11.52 -3.83
CA ALA A 226 22.18 -10.18 -3.60
C ALA A 226 22.34 -9.76 -2.14
N ARG A 227 22.64 -8.47 -1.92
CA ARG A 227 22.77 -7.86 -0.60
C ARG A 227 21.98 -6.57 -0.55
N GLY A 228 21.05 -6.48 0.39
CA GLY A 228 20.23 -5.28 0.63
C GLY A 228 20.66 -4.56 1.90
N HIS A 229 20.77 -3.24 1.82
CA HIS A 229 20.95 -2.33 2.96
C HIS A 229 19.74 -1.42 3.01
N ALA A 230 19.12 -1.28 4.18
CA ALA A 230 18.10 -0.27 4.43
C ALA A 230 18.43 0.45 5.73
N ASP A 231 18.83 1.71 5.59
CA ASP A 231 19.21 2.59 6.69
C ASP A 231 18.11 3.64 6.88
N ASN A 232 17.63 3.80 8.12
CA ASN A 232 16.52 4.67 8.48
C ASN A 232 16.74 5.27 9.88
N GLU A 233 16.39 6.54 10.07
CA GLU A 233 16.52 7.24 11.36
C GLU A 233 15.18 7.81 11.84
N GLY A 234 14.48 7.05 12.66
CA GLY A 234 13.09 7.33 13.00
C GLY A 234 12.85 8.48 14.00
N SER A 235 13.85 8.92 14.78
CA SER A 235 13.61 9.78 15.96
C SER A 235 12.94 11.11 15.63
N ARG A 236 13.17 11.64 14.42
CA ARG A 236 12.53 12.87 13.94
C ARG A 236 11.02 12.72 13.75
N VAL A 237 10.53 11.53 13.41
CA VAL A 237 9.10 11.27 13.26
C VAL A 237 8.44 11.14 14.62
N PHE A 238 9.00 10.31 15.50
CA PHE A 238 8.38 9.92 16.78
C PHE A 238 8.63 10.91 17.94
N ASN A 239 9.28 12.05 17.67
CA ASN A 239 9.32 13.19 18.58
C ASN A 239 8.30 14.28 18.22
N ARG A 240 7.43 14.04 17.24
CA ARG A 240 6.31 14.94 16.94
C ARG A 240 4.99 14.25 17.29
N PRO A 241 4.25 14.73 18.30
CA PRO A 241 3.03 14.09 18.74
C PRO A 241 1.91 14.25 17.71
N ILE A 242 0.93 13.36 17.80
CA ILE A 242 -0.34 13.47 17.07
C ILE A 242 -1.45 13.54 18.12
N TYR A 243 -2.22 14.63 18.10
CA TYR A 243 -3.36 14.85 18.96
C TYR A 243 -4.65 14.49 18.24
N THR A 244 -5.51 13.74 18.91
CA THR A 244 -6.86 13.40 18.43
C THR A 244 -7.90 14.13 19.27
N PHE A 245 -8.92 14.66 18.60
CA PHE A 245 -10.07 15.34 19.18
C PHE A 245 -11.35 14.68 18.65
N ASN A 246 -12.24 14.27 19.55
CA ASN A 246 -13.46 13.55 19.19
C ASN A 246 -14.53 14.45 18.54
N SER A 247 -14.37 15.77 18.65
CA SER A 247 -15.23 16.75 18.01
C SER A 247 -14.48 18.06 17.72
N VAL A 248 -15.08 18.89 16.86
CA VAL A 248 -14.62 20.28 16.63
C VAL A 248 -14.62 21.11 17.92
N PHE A 249 -15.52 20.82 18.87
CA PHE A 249 -15.58 21.56 20.12
C PHE A 249 -14.49 21.15 21.12
N ASP A 250 -14.08 19.89 21.13
CA ASP A 250 -12.94 19.42 21.91
C ASP A 250 -11.65 20.10 21.42
N PHE A 251 -11.50 20.18 20.09
CA PHE A 251 -10.40 20.93 19.46
C PHE A 251 -10.46 22.39 19.87
N ALA A 252 -11.59 23.06 19.66
CA ALA A 252 -11.76 24.47 20.03
C ALA A 252 -11.50 24.75 21.54
N ALA A 253 -11.68 23.76 22.41
CA ALA A 253 -11.41 23.87 23.84
C ALA A 253 -9.95 23.54 24.24
N ASP A 254 -9.05 23.21 23.29
CA ASP A 254 -7.70 22.69 23.54
C ASP A 254 -7.70 21.40 24.38
N SER A 255 -8.73 20.56 24.22
CA SER A 255 -8.94 19.35 25.03
C SER A 255 -8.81 18.07 24.19
N PRO A 256 -7.59 17.62 23.85
CA PRO A 256 -7.42 16.38 23.10
C PRO A 256 -7.84 15.18 23.94
N THR A 257 -8.45 14.20 23.27
CA THR A 257 -8.82 12.92 23.89
C THR A 257 -7.65 11.94 23.91
N ARG A 258 -6.67 12.13 23.01
CA ARG A 258 -5.49 11.28 22.86
C ARG A 258 -4.28 12.04 22.32
N GLU A 259 -3.10 11.69 22.80
CA GLU A 259 -1.79 12.10 22.33
C GLU A 259 -0.97 10.86 21.98
N ASP A 260 -0.70 10.67 20.69
CA ASP A 260 0.05 9.56 20.13
C ASP A 260 1.48 9.95 19.76
N ASN A 261 2.25 8.94 19.35
CA ASN A 261 3.56 9.12 18.74
C ASN A 261 4.61 9.67 19.72
N LEU A 262 4.58 9.16 20.97
CA LEU A 262 5.50 9.53 22.03
C LEU A 262 6.65 8.52 22.11
N ALA A 263 7.76 8.76 21.41
CA ALA A 263 8.97 7.93 21.57
C ALA A 263 9.68 8.22 22.90
N ILE A 264 9.82 7.19 23.73
CA ILE A 264 10.51 7.23 25.01
C ILE A 264 11.54 6.10 25.13
N ASP A 265 12.59 6.33 25.91
CA ASP A 265 13.38 5.26 26.50
C ASP A 265 12.52 4.57 27.57
N PRO A 266 12.20 3.28 27.41
CA PRO A 266 11.28 2.57 28.29
C PRO A 266 11.85 2.27 29.68
N ARG A 267 13.08 2.69 29.99
CA ARG A 267 13.70 2.58 31.33
C ARG A 267 13.67 3.90 32.10
N THR A 268 13.70 5.03 31.38
CA THR A 268 13.82 6.37 31.96
C THR A 268 12.60 7.25 31.70
N GLY A 269 11.80 6.95 30.68
CA GLY A 269 10.73 7.81 30.16
C GLY A 269 11.22 9.01 29.35
N ALA A 270 12.54 9.13 29.14
CA ALA A 270 13.13 10.27 28.45
C ALA A 270 12.86 10.22 26.94
N ALA A 271 12.84 11.38 26.30
CA ALA A 271 12.75 11.51 24.84
C ALA A 271 13.90 10.77 24.14
N VAL A 272 13.60 10.03 23.08
CA VAL A 272 14.65 9.35 22.29
C VAL A 272 15.22 10.29 21.24
N THR A 273 16.55 10.41 21.17
CA THR A 273 17.24 11.30 20.21
C THR A 273 17.87 10.56 19.02
N ASN A 274 17.87 9.23 19.03
CA ASN A 274 18.46 8.38 17.99
C ASN A 274 17.67 7.06 17.90
N LEU A 275 17.05 6.80 16.75
CA LEU A 275 16.31 5.58 16.43
C LEU A 275 16.85 4.95 15.13
N LEU A 276 18.18 4.82 15.05
CA LEU A 276 18.86 4.41 13.83
C LEU A 276 18.74 2.91 13.66
N ARG A 277 18.23 2.49 12.50
CA ARG A 277 18.27 1.09 12.05
C ARG A 277 19.01 0.98 10.75
N GLN A 278 19.81 -0.07 10.63
CA GLN A 278 20.64 -0.41 9.50
C GLN A 278 20.42 -1.87 9.12
N HIS A 279 19.21 -2.19 8.66
CA HIS A 279 18.80 -3.52 8.26
C HIS A 279 19.67 -4.06 7.11
N ARG A 280 20.06 -5.33 7.22
CA ARG A 280 20.88 -6.05 6.24
C ARG A 280 20.20 -7.36 5.84
N THR A 281 19.99 -7.53 4.54
CA THR A 281 19.45 -8.76 3.96
C THR A 281 20.45 -9.37 2.98
N ASN A 282 20.45 -10.69 2.87
CA ASN A 282 21.29 -11.44 1.94
C ASN A 282 20.46 -12.51 1.25
N GLU A 283 20.66 -12.66 -0.05
CA GLU A 283 20.00 -13.68 -0.87
C GLU A 283 21.06 -14.43 -1.67
N ILE A 284 20.92 -15.75 -1.72
CA ILE A 284 21.75 -16.62 -2.55
C ILE A 284 20.84 -17.52 -3.36
N SER A 285 21.06 -17.57 -4.66
CA SER A 285 20.26 -18.40 -5.54
C SER A 285 21.12 -19.14 -6.55
N ALA A 286 20.64 -20.31 -6.97
CA ALA A 286 21.25 -21.11 -8.04
C ALA A 286 20.16 -21.73 -8.88
N PHE A 287 20.36 -21.90 -10.19
CA PHE A 287 19.36 -22.52 -11.05
C PHE A 287 19.99 -23.33 -12.18
N VAL A 288 19.22 -24.29 -12.67
CA VAL A 288 19.47 -25.03 -13.91
C VAL A 288 18.15 -25.14 -14.67
N GLN A 289 18.20 -24.91 -15.98
CA GLN A 289 17.07 -25.02 -16.89
C GLN A 289 17.51 -25.69 -18.20
N ASP A 290 16.61 -26.48 -18.78
CA ASP A 290 16.76 -27.10 -20.10
C ASP A 290 15.55 -26.77 -20.98
N GLU A 291 15.82 -26.23 -22.17
CA GLU A 291 14.87 -26.13 -23.27
C GLU A 291 15.13 -27.26 -24.24
N TRP A 292 14.27 -28.27 -24.21
CA TRP A 292 14.43 -29.51 -24.94
C TRP A 292 13.44 -29.61 -26.10
N LYS A 293 13.95 -29.49 -27.32
CA LYS A 293 13.19 -29.78 -28.55
C LYS A 293 13.10 -31.28 -28.79
N ILE A 294 12.12 -31.94 -28.16
CA ILE A 294 11.89 -33.38 -28.33
C ILE A 294 11.53 -33.72 -29.79
N ARG A 295 10.79 -32.82 -30.44
CA ARG A 295 10.44 -32.89 -31.87
C ARG A 295 10.55 -31.49 -32.50
N PRO A 296 10.65 -31.36 -33.83
CA PRO A 296 10.67 -30.04 -34.49
C PRO A 296 9.49 -29.13 -34.14
N ASN A 297 8.34 -29.72 -33.79
CA ASN A 297 7.11 -29.03 -33.41
C ASN A 297 6.79 -29.15 -31.90
N THR A 298 7.66 -29.72 -31.07
CA THR A 298 7.39 -29.94 -29.63
C THR A 298 8.62 -29.61 -28.79
N THR A 299 8.48 -28.64 -27.90
CA THR A 299 9.51 -28.21 -26.94
C THR A 299 9.01 -28.42 -25.52
N LEU A 300 9.86 -28.98 -24.65
CA LEU A 300 9.67 -28.98 -23.20
C LEU A 300 10.64 -28.00 -22.55
N SER A 301 10.17 -27.31 -21.52
CA SER A 301 10.96 -26.39 -20.71
C SER A 301 10.99 -26.93 -19.28
N LEU A 302 12.17 -27.31 -18.80
CA LEU A 302 12.34 -27.92 -17.47
C LEU A 302 13.30 -27.06 -16.67
N GLY A 303 12.96 -26.71 -15.43
CA GLY A 303 13.84 -25.90 -14.59
C GLY A 303 13.69 -26.18 -13.11
N VAL A 304 14.80 -26.02 -12.39
CA VAL A 304 14.83 -26.01 -10.93
C VAL A 304 15.70 -24.85 -10.46
N ARG A 305 15.25 -24.18 -9.41
CA ARG A 305 16.00 -23.09 -8.78
C ARG A 305 16.00 -23.27 -7.27
N TYR A 306 17.15 -23.05 -6.66
CA TYR A 306 17.30 -22.86 -5.23
C TYR A 306 17.32 -21.36 -4.93
N ASP A 307 16.59 -20.96 -3.89
CA ASP A 307 16.59 -19.62 -3.33
C ASP A 307 16.79 -19.71 -1.81
N GLY A 308 17.78 -19.00 -1.29
CA GLY A 308 18.09 -18.88 0.14
C GLY A 308 18.03 -17.43 0.57
N PHE A 309 16.90 -17.02 1.17
CA PHE A 309 16.72 -15.72 1.79
C PHE A 309 17.26 -15.79 3.22
N LEU A 310 18.50 -15.34 3.43
CA LEU A 310 19.17 -15.45 4.73
C LEU A 310 18.48 -14.58 5.78
N ASN A 311 18.70 -14.92 7.04
CA ASN A 311 18.11 -14.21 8.18
C ASN A 311 18.50 -12.72 8.14
N ILE A 312 17.55 -11.85 8.46
CA ILE A 312 17.80 -10.43 8.56
C ILE A 312 18.53 -10.11 9.87
N TYR A 313 19.35 -9.07 9.86
CA TYR A 313 19.88 -8.47 11.07
C TYR A 313 19.99 -6.95 10.92
N ASP A 314 20.08 -6.26 12.04
CA ASP A 314 20.43 -4.84 12.10
C ASP A 314 21.93 -4.69 12.39
N ALA A 315 22.60 -3.82 11.63
CA ALA A 315 24.00 -3.48 11.84
C ALA A 315 24.21 -2.40 12.91
N ALA A 316 23.16 -1.65 13.28
CA ALA A 316 23.22 -0.62 14.31
C ALA A 316 23.09 -1.18 15.74
N GLY A 317 22.50 -2.37 15.89
CA GLY A 317 22.28 -3.01 17.19
C GLY A 317 21.47 -4.30 17.07
N PRO A 318 21.07 -4.93 18.19
CA PRO A 318 20.16 -6.06 18.13
C PRO A 318 18.79 -5.63 17.61
N MET A 319 18.11 -6.61 16.99
CA MET A 319 16.70 -6.52 16.64
C MET A 319 15.84 -7.01 17.80
N THR A 320 14.55 -6.72 17.73
CA THR A 320 13.55 -7.19 18.67
C THR A 320 12.91 -8.49 18.17
N ALA A 321 12.74 -9.46 19.06
CA ALA A 321 12.07 -10.71 18.81
C ALA A 321 11.06 -11.04 19.92
N ILE A 322 10.11 -11.94 19.61
CA ILE A 322 9.28 -12.57 20.62
C ILE A 322 9.86 -13.94 20.98
N GLU A 323 9.91 -14.25 22.27
CA GLU A 323 10.35 -15.54 22.79
C GLU A 323 9.19 -16.20 23.53
N PHE A 324 8.80 -17.40 23.09
CA PHE A 324 7.75 -18.19 23.72
C PHE A 324 8.36 -19.08 24.81
N ALA A 325 7.74 -19.11 25.99
CA ALA A 325 8.13 -20.07 27.03
C ALA A 325 7.86 -21.51 26.59
N GLN A 326 6.74 -21.73 25.91
CA GLN A 326 6.38 -22.94 25.18
C GLN A 326 5.65 -22.54 23.90
N ARG A 327 5.91 -23.26 22.80
CA ARG A 327 5.22 -23.08 21.52
C ARG A 327 4.24 -24.23 21.32
N THR A 328 2.94 -23.94 21.32
CA THR A 328 1.85 -24.90 21.16
C THR A 328 1.01 -24.54 19.93
N SER A 329 -0.10 -25.26 19.71
CA SER A 329 -1.08 -24.89 18.68
C SER A 329 -1.99 -23.74 19.10
N ASP A 330 -1.97 -23.34 20.37
CA ASP A 330 -2.76 -22.24 20.91
C ASP A 330 -1.88 -20.99 21.05
N LEU A 331 -1.83 -20.20 19.98
CA LEU A 331 -1.07 -18.94 19.95
C LEU A 331 -1.49 -18.00 21.09
N ARG A 332 -2.77 -17.99 21.47
CA ARG A 332 -3.27 -17.10 22.52
C ARG A 332 -2.72 -17.49 23.88
N ALA A 333 -2.68 -18.78 24.19
CA ALA A 333 -2.06 -19.29 25.42
C ALA A 333 -0.55 -19.03 25.42
N ASP A 334 0.12 -19.27 24.29
CA ASP A 334 1.57 -19.05 24.15
C ASP A 334 1.94 -17.58 24.40
N LEU A 335 1.19 -16.64 23.81
CA LEU A 335 1.43 -15.19 23.93
C LEU A 335 1.34 -14.70 25.39
N ARG A 336 0.45 -15.26 26.21
CA ARG A 336 0.31 -14.89 27.64
C ARG A 336 1.58 -15.13 28.47
N THR A 337 2.43 -16.04 28.00
CA THR A 337 3.70 -16.40 28.66
C THR A 337 4.94 -15.94 27.88
N ALA A 338 4.72 -15.31 26.72
CA ALA A 338 5.79 -14.85 25.86
C ALA A 338 6.50 -13.64 26.44
N LYS A 339 7.74 -13.44 25.99
CA LYS A 339 8.59 -12.29 26.34
C LYS A 339 9.03 -11.58 25.08
N ILE A 340 9.15 -10.27 25.16
CA ILE A 340 9.78 -9.45 24.13
C ILE A 340 11.25 -9.26 24.51
N VAL A 341 12.15 -9.65 23.60
CA VAL A 341 13.59 -9.75 23.86
C VAL A 341 14.39 -9.11 22.72
N GLU A 342 15.65 -8.81 22.98
CA GLU A 342 16.61 -8.37 21.97
C GLU A 342 17.45 -9.55 21.46
N ARG A 343 17.58 -9.70 20.14
CA ARG A 343 18.38 -10.72 19.48
C ARG A 343 19.03 -10.17 18.21
N GLN A 344 20.20 -10.69 17.83
CA GLN A 344 20.85 -10.28 16.58
C GLN A 344 20.01 -10.63 15.35
N TYR A 345 19.27 -11.74 15.41
CA TYR A 345 18.42 -12.25 14.34
C TYR A 345 17.01 -12.51 14.89
N PRO A 346 15.95 -12.07 14.19
CA PRO A 346 14.58 -12.24 14.67
C PRO A 346 14.01 -13.63 14.38
N PHE A 347 14.52 -14.35 13.36
CA PHE A 347 14.14 -15.75 13.12
C PHE A 347 15.05 -16.70 13.89
N ASP A 348 14.49 -17.80 14.37
CA ASP A 348 15.22 -18.81 15.13
C ASP A 348 16.32 -19.44 14.28
N GLY A 349 17.54 -19.42 14.81
CA GLY A 349 18.76 -19.83 14.10
C GLY A 349 19.70 -18.65 13.83
N GLY A 350 20.86 -18.93 13.24
CA GLY A 350 21.80 -17.89 12.83
C GLY A 350 21.44 -17.31 11.46
N LEU A 351 22.34 -16.49 10.92
CA LEU A 351 22.22 -15.91 9.57
C LEU A 351 21.79 -16.93 8.50
N TRP A 352 22.39 -18.13 8.54
CA TRP A 352 22.13 -19.18 7.56
C TRP A 352 20.99 -20.10 7.96
N SER A 353 21.05 -20.72 9.14
CA SER A 353 20.06 -21.74 9.55
C SER A 353 18.67 -21.18 9.85
N GLY A 354 18.59 -19.91 10.28
CA GLY A 354 17.32 -19.19 10.43
C GLY A 354 16.88 -18.48 9.14
N GLY A 355 17.62 -18.66 8.04
CA GLY A 355 17.20 -18.22 6.72
C GLY A 355 16.14 -19.13 6.11
N LEU A 356 15.40 -18.59 5.15
CA LEU A 356 14.34 -19.27 4.41
C LEU A 356 14.91 -19.85 3.11
N HIS A 357 14.98 -21.18 3.01
CA HIS A 357 15.63 -21.91 1.90
C HIS A 357 14.67 -22.80 1.13
N HIS A 358 14.64 -22.67 -0.20
CA HIS A 358 13.59 -23.26 -1.03
C HIS A 358 14.08 -23.84 -2.35
N ILE A 359 13.28 -24.77 -2.87
CA ILE A 359 13.41 -25.31 -4.22
C ILE A 359 12.16 -24.94 -5.03
N SER A 360 12.38 -24.29 -6.16
CA SER A 360 11.40 -23.70 -7.06
C SER A 360 11.41 -24.46 -8.40
N PRO A 361 10.65 -25.57 -8.55
CA PRO A 361 10.51 -26.30 -9.80
C PRO A 361 9.66 -25.54 -10.82
N ARG A 362 9.98 -25.72 -12.10
CA ARG A 362 9.25 -25.15 -13.25
C ARG A 362 9.19 -26.14 -14.40
N LEU A 363 8.01 -26.27 -14.98
CA LEU A 363 7.71 -27.19 -16.08
C LEU A 363 6.87 -26.46 -17.12
N GLY A 364 7.19 -26.63 -18.39
CA GLY A 364 6.45 -26.03 -19.49
C GLY A 364 6.54 -26.86 -20.75
N PHE A 365 5.61 -26.63 -21.67
CA PHE A 365 5.64 -27.20 -23.01
C PHE A 365 5.07 -26.22 -24.04
N ALA A 366 5.56 -26.37 -25.26
CA ALA A 366 5.01 -25.72 -26.44
C ALA A 366 4.94 -26.75 -27.58
N TRP A 367 3.78 -26.85 -28.19
CA TRP A 367 3.49 -27.83 -29.22
C TRP A 367 2.74 -27.18 -30.38
N ASP A 368 3.17 -27.43 -31.61
CA ASP A 368 2.39 -27.18 -32.82
C ASP A 368 1.79 -28.51 -33.32
N PRO A 369 0.49 -28.74 -33.09
CA PRO A 369 -0.19 -29.96 -33.53
C PRO A 369 -0.25 -30.12 -35.06
N SER A 370 -0.28 -29.00 -35.78
CA SER A 370 -0.41 -28.99 -37.24
C SER A 370 0.92 -29.20 -37.95
N GLY A 371 2.02 -28.78 -37.33
CA GLY A 371 3.34 -28.70 -37.96
C GLY A 371 3.47 -27.61 -39.04
N GLU A 372 2.40 -26.82 -39.26
CA GLU A 372 2.35 -25.75 -40.26
C GLU A 372 2.79 -24.38 -39.72
N GLY A 373 3.07 -24.26 -38.42
CA GLY A 373 3.38 -22.99 -37.75
C GLY A 373 2.17 -22.08 -37.52
N LYS A 374 0.94 -22.56 -37.76
CA LYS A 374 -0.31 -21.79 -37.63
C LYS A 374 -1.07 -22.05 -36.34
N MET A 375 -0.70 -23.09 -35.59
CA MET A 375 -1.32 -23.44 -34.32
C MET A 375 -0.25 -23.64 -33.25
N SER A 376 -0.52 -23.17 -32.04
CA SER A 376 0.34 -23.38 -30.89
C SER A 376 -0.50 -23.71 -29.67
N VAL A 377 -0.21 -24.85 -29.04
CA VAL A 377 -0.70 -25.24 -27.73
C VAL A 377 0.45 -25.08 -26.75
N ARG A 378 0.21 -24.33 -25.68
CA ARG A 378 1.22 -24.00 -24.67
C ARG A 378 0.66 -24.30 -23.30
N GLY A 379 1.52 -24.72 -22.40
CA GLY A 379 1.15 -24.85 -21.00
C GLY A 379 2.36 -24.93 -20.10
N GLY A 380 2.14 -24.74 -18.80
CA GLY A 380 3.19 -24.85 -17.82
C GLY A 380 2.69 -24.66 -16.40
N TRP A 381 3.54 -25.04 -15.46
CA TRP A 381 3.37 -24.86 -14.03
C TRP A 381 4.71 -24.49 -13.40
N GLY A 382 4.68 -23.67 -12.36
CA GLY A 382 5.85 -23.41 -11.54
C GLY A 382 5.51 -22.91 -10.16
N ARG A 383 6.40 -23.19 -9.22
CA ARG A 383 6.38 -22.62 -7.87
C ARG A 383 7.37 -21.47 -7.76
N PHE A 384 6.93 -20.39 -7.12
CA PHE A 384 7.70 -19.17 -6.94
C PHE A 384 7.64 -18.77 -5.47
N TYR A 385 8.81 -18.65 -4.84
CA TYR A 385 8.92 -18.10 -3.49
C TYR A 385 9.26 -16.62 -3.60
N GLU A 386 8.67 -15.84 -2.71
CA GLU A 386 8.95 -14.41 -2.60
C GLU A 386 9.83 -14.14 -1.40
N ARG A 387 10.73 -13.18 -1.56
CA ARG A 387 11.57 -12.75 -0.45
C ARG A 387 10.70 -12.00 0.58
N PRO A 388 10.99 -12.10 1.88
CA PRO A 388 10.35 -11.26 2.88
C PRO A 388 10.52 -9.77 2.57
N SER A 389 9.41 -9.02 2.62
CA SER A 389 9.38 -7.57 2.38
C SER A 389 9.94 -6.82 3.58
N ASN A 390 10.67 -5.72 3.34
CA ASN A 390 11.15 -4.84 4.41
C ASN A 390 10.04 -4.33 5.33
N GLN A 391 8.80 -4.24 4.83
CA GLN A 391 7.63 -3.85 5.62
C GLN A 391 7.38 -4.74 6.84
N LEU A 392 7.94 -5.96 6.88
CA LEU A 392 7.83 -6.86 8.03
C LEU A 392 8.60 -6.39 9.26
N TRP A 393 9.75 -5.74 9.09
CA TRP A 393 10.64 -5.35 10.18
C TRP A 393 10.97 -3.85 10.19
N ASP A 394 10.53 -3.08 9.19
CA ASP A 394 10.80 -1.65 9.12
C ASP A 394 10.26 -0.85 10.31
N SER A 395 9.32 -1.36 11.11
CA SER A 395 8.80 -0.66 12.30
C SER A 395 9.53 -1.03 13.60
N GLU A 396 10.54 -1.90 13.52
CA GLU A 396 11.21 -2.47 14.68
C GLU A 396 12.03 -1.46 15.50
N TYR A 397 12.40 -0.30 14.95
CA TYR A 397 12.94 0.82 15.75
C TYR A 397 11.97 1.41 16.77
N THR A 398 10.68 1.06 16.71
CA THR A 398 9.68 1.51 17.71
C THR A 398 9.42 0.49 18.82
N ASN A 399 10.09 -0.67 18.77
CA ASN A 399 9.76 -1.79 19.61
C ASN A 399 10.46 -1.77 20.97
N LEU A 400 9.69 -2.20 21.98
CA LEU A 400 10.20 -2.65 23.27
C LEU A 400 11.11 -3.87 23.07
N PRO A 401 12.10 -4.14 23.95
CA PRO A 401 12.49 -3.35 25.11
C PRO A 401 13.52 -2.25 24.79
N SER A 402 13.94 -2.12 23.52
CA SER A 402 14.95 -1.12 23.11
C SER A 402 14.38 0.29 23.22
N PHE A 403 13.20 0.51 22.64
CA PHE A 403 12.51 1.79 22.59
C PHE A 403 11.01 1.59 22.85
N ALA A 404 10.26 2.66 23.11
CA ALA A 404 8.81 2.58 23.17
C ALA A 404 8.18 3.76 22.46
N VAL A 405 7.28 3.49 21.52
CA VAL A 405 6.32 4.51 21.08
C VAL A 405 5.01 4.25 21.81
N THR A 406 4.69 5.16 22.73
CA THR A 406 3.51 5.10 23.59
C THR A 406 2.50 6.19 23.22
N SER A 407 1.35 6.17 23.89
CA SER A 407 0.29 7.16 23.82
C SER A 407 -0.19 7.54 25.22
N ALA A 408 -0.79 8.72 25.35
CA ALA A 408 -1.57 9.14 26.50
C ALA A 408 -3.02 9.38 26.08
N THR A 409 -3.98 8.98 26.90
CA THR A 409 -5.41 9.23 26.66
C THR A 409 -6.08 9.83 27.89
N ILE A 410 -7.27 10.38 27.70
CA ILE A 410 -8.09 10.87 28.81
C ILE A 410 -8.52 9.75 29.79
N PHE A 411 -8.35 8.48 29.41
CA PHE A 411 -8.64 7.32 30.28
C PHE A 411 -7.41 6.85 31.06
N ASP A 412 -6.20 7.19 30.62
CA ASP A 412 -4.95 6.77 31.25
C ASP A 412 -4.59 7.64 32.47
N PRO A 413 -3.77 7.16 33.42
CA PRO A 413 -3.28 7.99 34.52
C PRO A 413 -2.51 9.22 34.06
N VAL A 414 -1.74 9.08 32.98
CA VAL A 414 -1.00 10.16 32.33
C VAL A 414 -1.88 10.75 31.24
N LYS A 415 -2.21 12.04 31.35
CA LYS A 415 -3.14 12.72 30.44
C LYS A 415 -2.42 13.41 29.27
N PRO A 416 -3.06 13.54 28.10
CA PRO A 416 -2.55 14.35 27.00
C PRO A 416 -2.20 15.78 27.41
N VAL A 417 -1.12 16.33 26.86
CA VAL A 417 -0.73 17.74 27.03
C VAL A 417 -0.64 18.41 25.67
N PHE A 418 -1.69 19.12 25.28
CA PHE A 418 -1.72 19.80 23.98
C PHE A 418 -0.78 21.00 23.92
N GLY A 419 0.05 21.06 22.89
CA GLY A 419 0.80 22.28 22.59
C GLY A 419 1.66 22.18 21.33
N LEU A 420 2.25 23.31 20.97
CA LEU A 420 3.12 23.45 19.81
C LEU A 420 4.58 23.21 20.20
N GLY A 421 5.41 22.84 19.23
CA GLY A 421 6.85 22.71 19.42
C GLY A 421 7.50 24.07 19.65
N ALA A 422 8.43 24.15 20.60
CA ALA A 422 9.21 25.36 20.83
C ALA A 422 10.30 25.60 19.76
N SER A 423 10.53 24.64 18.86
CA SER A 423 11.49 24.74 17.76
C SER A 423 10.99 24.02 16.50
N ALA A 424 11.39 24.54 15.32
CA ALA A 424 11.20 23.89 14.02
C ALA A 424 12.30 22.84 13.71
N THR A 425 13.25 22.60 14.62
CA THR A 425 14.32 21.61 14.44
C THR A 425 14.25 20.54 15.52
N THR A 426 14.50 19.27 15.17
CA THR A 426 14.55 18.14 16.11
C THR A 426 15.48 18.46 17.28
N PRO A 427 15.07 18.21 18.55
CA PRO A 427 13.90 17.42 18.98
C PRO A 427 12.54 18.16 19.06
N TYR A 428 12.39 19.34 18.43
CA TYR A 428 11.19 20.21 18.37
C TYR A 428 10.69 20.76 19.71
N ASN A 429 10.92 20.06 20.81
CA ASN A 429 10.54 20.42 22.17
C ASN A 429 9.04 20.68 22.31
N PHE A 430 8.21 19.73 21.86
CA PHE A 430 6.79 19.72 22.20
C PHE A 430 6.59 19.53 23.72
N PRO A 431 5.54 20.12 24.31
CA PRO A 431 5.10 19.76 25.65
C PRO A 431 4.86 18.25 25.71
N ARG A 432 5.34 17.60 26.78
CA ARG A 432 5.14 16.17 26.99
C ARG A 432 4.41 15.95 28.31
N PRO A 433 3.51 14.96 28.38
CA PRO A 433 2.92 14.54 29.64
C PRO A 433 3.98 14.18 30.68
N SER A 434 3.84 14.71 31.89
CA SER A 434 4.67 14.31 33.02
C SER A 434 4.27 12.91 33.51
N GLY A 435 5.24 12.12 33.98
CA GLY A 435 4.96 10.78 34.52
C GLY A 435 4.94 9.64 33.50
N LEU A 436 5.38 9.86 32.27
CA LEU A 436 5.59 8.79 31.27
C LEU A 436 6.73 7.81 31.61
N THR A 437 7.40 7.97 32.76
CA THR A 437 8.42 7.04 33.22
C THR A 437 7.81 5.67 33.45
N ALA A 438 8.22 4.75 32.59
CA ALA A 438 7.94 3.34 32.74
C ALA A 438 9.26 2.61 33.00
N GLY A 439 9.18 1.53 33.78
CA GLY A 439 10.16 0.45 33.70
C GLY A 439 9.62 -0.65 32.81
N LEU A 440 10.38 -1.74 32.67
CA LEU A 440 9.96 -2.92 31.92
C LEU A 440 9.56 -4.04 32.88
N ASN A 441 8.45 -4.72 32.60
CA ASN A 441 8.07 -5.94 33.29
C ASN A 441 8.94 -7.13 32.82
N PRO A 442 8.90 -8.29 33.51
CA PRO A 442 9.70 -9.46 33.12
C PRO A 442 9.41 -10.03 31.73
N GLN A 443 8.28 -9.66 31.11
CA GLN A 443 7.87 -10.03 29.76
C GLN A 443 8.32 -8.99 28.70
N GLY A 444 9.02 -7.92 29.11
CA GLY A 444 9.48 -6.87 28.20
C GLY A 444 8.42 -5.83 27.84
N GLY A 445 7.24 -5.86 28.48
CA GLY A 445 6.21 -4.82 28.37
C GLY A 445 6.48 -3.63 29.29
N LEU A 446 5.84 -2.48 29.05
CA LEU A 446 5.92 -1.33 29.97
C LEU A 446 5.21 -1.64 31.30
N ILE A 447 5.79 -1.24 32.43
CA ILE A 447 5.15 -1.34 33.75
C ILE A 447 4.02 -0.31 33.88
N ASN A 448 4.27 0.92 33.40
CA ASN A 448 3.32 2.03 33.46
C ASN A 448 3.01 2.48 32.03
N GLY A 449 1.75 2.35 31.62
CA GLY A 449 1.32 2.65 30.25
C GLY A 449 1.48 1.46 29.30
N ARG A 450 1.34 1.73 28.00
CA ARG A 450 1.31 0.72 26.95
C ARG A 450 2.04 1.21 25.72
N ALA A 451 2.98 0.43 25.18
CA ALA A 451 3.62 0.74 23.92
C ALA A 451 3.17 -0.21 22.80
N LYS A 452 3.36 0.23 21.57
CA LYS A 452 3.25 -0.64 20.40
C LYS A 452 4.47 -1.57 20.33
N ALA A 453 4.24 -2.82 19.94
CA ALA A 453 5.27 -3.75 19.52
C ALA A 453 4.92 -4.36 18.15
N ASP A 454 5.93 -4.63 17.34
CA ASP A 454 5.78 -5.10 15.97
C ASP A 454 6.78 -6.23 15.69
N LEU A 455 6.33 -7.46 15.89
CA LEU A 455 7.21 -8.62 15.99
C LEU A 455 6.87 -9.64 14.91
N LEU A 456 7.86 -10.45 14.56
CA LEU A 456 7.70 -11.54 13.61
C LEU A 456 7.66 -12.87 14.35
N ASP A 457 6.92 -13.84 13.78
CA ASP A 457 7.03 -15.22 14.21
C ASP A 457 8.48 -15.70 13.98
N PRO A 458 9.20 -16.10 15.03
CA PRO A 458 10.58 -16.53 14.89
C PRO A 458 10.71 -17.81 14.05
N THR A 459 9.60 -18.54 13.88
CA THR A 459 9.51 -19.76 13.06
C THR A 459 8.72 -19.55 11.77
N ILE A 460 8.61 -18.30 11.30
CA ILE A 460 7.83 -17.95 10.12
C ILE A 460 8.21 -18.79 8.90
N GLY A 461 7.21 -19.36 8.23
CA GLY A 461 7.40 -20.07 6.97
C GLY A 461 7.51 -19.12 5.78
N SER A 462 7.84 -19.66 4.61
CA SER A 462 7.93 -18.85 3.39
C SER A 462 6.63 -18.80 2.63
N MET A 463 6.31 -17.62 2.12
CA MET A 463 5.25 -17.48 1.15
C MET A 463 5.67 -18.09 -0.19
N TYR A 464 4.71 -18.71 -0.87
CA TYR A 464 4.91 -19.17 -2.23
C TYR A 464 3.64 -19.06 -3.06
N LEU A 465 3.86 -18.99 -4.37
CA LEU A 465 2.83 -18.93 -5.39
C LEU A 465 3.03 -20.10 -6.36
N ASP A 466 2.01 -20.93 -6.52
CA ASP A 466 1.92 -21.88 -7.61
C ASP A 466 1.14 -21.24 -8.76
N ASN A 467 1.78 -21.08 -9.91
CA ASN A 467 1.15 -20.57 -11.13
C ASN A 467 1.06 -21.67 -12.17
N TRP A 468 -0.06 -21.75 -12.87
CA TRP A 468 -0.22 -22.59 -14.04
C TRP A 468 -0.93 -21.85 -15.16
N PHE A 469 -0.59 -22.26 -16.38
CA PHE A 469 -1.10 -21.70 -17.62
C PHE A 469 -1.40 -22.82 -18.61
N ALA A 470 -2.47 -22.65 -19.37
CA ALA A 470 -2.76 -23.43 -20.57
C ALA A 470 -3.38 -22.51 -21.61
N GLY A 471 -2.90 -22.59 -22.85
CA GLY A 471 -3.38 -21.72 -23.92
C GLY A 471 -3.30 -22.38 -25.28
N VAL A 472 -4.21 -21.95 -26.16
CA VAL A 472 -4.23 -22.34 -27.57
C VAL A 472 -4.36 -21.10 -28.44
N GLN A 473 -3.45 -20.97 -29.41
CA GLN A 473 -3.48 -19.91 -30.40
C GLN A 473 -3.56 -20.53 -31.80
N ARG A 474 -4.38 -19.93 -32.67
CA ARG A 474 -4.47 -20.34 -34.08
C ARG A 474 -4.66 -19.15 -35.01
N GLU A 475 -3.95 -19.15 -36.13
CA GLU A 475 -4.33 -18.33 -37.30
C GLU A 475 -5.55 -18.97 -37.97
N VAL A 476 -6.71 -18.34 -37.83
CA VAL A 476 -8.00 -18.87 -38.33
C VAL A 476 -8.33 -18.37 -39.74
N ALA A 477 -7.74 -17.26 -40.13
CA ALA A 477 -7.78 -16.70 -41.48
C ALA A 477 -6.53 -15.86 -41.72
N HIS A 478 -6.23 -15.51 -42.97
CA HIS A 478 -5.06 -14.70 -43.30
C HIS A 478 -5.02 -13.41 -42.47
N GLN A 479 -3.98 -13.27 -41.65
CA GLN A 479 -3.77 -12.13 -40.74
C GLN A 479 -4.83 -11.97 -39.64
N VAL A 480 -5.50 -13.07 -39.26
CA VAL A 480 -6.45 -13.13 -38.15
C VAL A 480 -6.07 -14.28 -37.22
N ALA A 481 -5.70 -13.94 -35.98
CA ALA A 481 -5.37 -14.91 -34.95
C ALA A 481 -6.40 -14.87 -33.81
N VAL A 482 -6.78 -16.04 -33.33
CA VAL A 482 -7.59 -16.22 -32.13
C VAL A 482 -6.75 -16.97 -31.10
N GLU A 483 -6.82 -16.52 -29.84
CA GLU A 483 -6.13 -17.15 -28.72
C GLU A 483 -7.11 -17.32 -27.55
N ALA A 484 -7.09 -18.49 -26.92
CA ALA A 484 -7.84 -18.79 -25.72
C ALA A 484 -6.88 -19.29 -24.65
N ASP A 485 -6.88 -18.62 -23.51
CA ASP A 485 -5.94 -18.81 -22.42
C ASP A 485 -6.67 -19.06 -21.11
N TYR A 486 -6.12 -19.95 -20.30
CA TYR A 486 -6.48 -20.14 -18.90
C TYR A 486 -5.24 -19.93 -18.05
N ILE A 487 -5.38 -19.08 -17.03
CA ILE A 487 -4.38 -18.84 -16.00
C ILE A 487 -5.01 -19.19 -14.66
N GLY A 488 -4.30 -19.95 -13.85
CA GLY A 488 -4.62 -20.07 -12.44
C GLY A 488 -3.40 -19.81 -11.57
N SER A 489 -3.64 -19.24 -10.40
CA SER A 489 -2.63 -19.03 -9.40
C SER A 489 -3.17 -19.34 -8.01
N ARG A 490 -2.29 -19.82 -7.13
CA ARG A 490 -2.59 -20.08 -5.73
C ARG A 490 -1.40 -19.66 -4.87
N GLY A 491 -1.64 -18.67 -4.01
CA GLY A 491 -0.71 -18.27 -2.97
C GLY A 491 -1.03 -18.96 -1.66
N ASP A 492 -0.03 -19.53 -1.01
CA ASP A 492 -0.13 -20.10 0.33
C ASP A 492 1.00 -19.52 1.20
N ASN A 493 0.80 -19.57 2.54
CA ASN A 493 1.71 -19.03 3.54
C ASN A 493 2.07 -17.55 3.27
N MET A 494 1.11 -16.78 2.74
CA MET A 494 1.34 -15.37 2.48
C MET A 494 1.50 -14.62 3.80
N PHE A 495 2.39 -13.61 3.79
CA PHE A 495 2.66 -12.83 4.99
C PHE A 495 1.48 -11.93 5.34
N LEU A 496 1.13 -11.95 6.63
CA LEU A 496 0.08 -11.15 7.23
C LEU A 496 0.64 -10.53 8.51
N ARG A 497 0.30 -9.28 8.79
CA ARG A 497 0.51 -8.63 10.09
C ARG A 497 -0.83 -8.18 10.64
N TYR A 498 -1.10 -8.49 11.90
CA TYR A 498 -2.35 -8.17 12.58
C TYR A 498 -2.11 -8.09 14.09
N ASN A 499 -3.00 -7.39 14.80
CA ASN A 499 -2.85 -7.20 16.24
C ASN A 499 -3.30 -8.46 16.99
N VAL A 500 -2.37 -9.14 17.66
CA VAL A 500 -2.66 -10.35 18.44
C VAL A 500 -2.78 -10.08 19.94
N ASN A 501 -2.40 -8.90 20.42
CA ASN A 501 -2.44 -8.58 21.85
C ASN A 501 -3.83 -8.09 22.29
N ARG A 502 -4.87 -8.86 21.99
CA ARG A 502 -6.27 -8.48 22.20
C ARG A 502 -7.16 -9.70 22.32
N PHE A 503 -8.39 -9.49 22.75
CA PHE A 503 -9.41 -10.52 22.71
C PHE A 503 -10.84 -10.00 22.79
N ASP A 504 -11.77 -10.74 22.20
CA ASP A 504 -13.21 -10.50 22.30
C ASP A 504 -13.66 -10.33 23.76
N GLY A 505 -14.31 -9.21 24.04
CA GLY A 505 -14.90 -8.86 25.32
C GLY A 505 -13.95 -8.18 26.30
N ASP A 506 -12.70 -7.87 25.94
CA ASP A 506 -11.69 -7.28 26.83
C ASP A 506 -12.23 -6.01 27.51
N LEU A 507 -12.79 -5.07 26.74
CA LEU A 507 -13.30 -3.79 27.25
C LEU A 507 -14.63 -3.86 28.00
N LEU A 508 -15.28 -5.03 28.13
CA LEU A 508 -16.61 -5.14 28.75
C LEU A 508 -16.61 -4.91 30.27
N ASP A 509 -15.44 -4.87 30.90
CA ASP A 509 -15.26 -4.45 32.30
C ASP A 509 -14.75 -3.00 32.44
N GLY A 510 -14.59 -2.29 31.31
CA GLY A 510 -14.11 -0.91 31.24
C GLY A 510 -12.59 -0.78 31.20
N ARG A 511 -11.85 -1.90 31.10
CA ARG A 511 -10.40 -1.92 31.09
C ARG A 511 -9.91 -2.77 29.92
N PHE A 512 -8.96 -2.23 29.16
CA PHE A 512 -8.21 -3.07 28.22
C PHE A 512 -7.14 -3.81 29.01
N ASP A 513 -7.06 -5.14 28.96
CA ASP A 513 -5.98 -5.90 29.57
C ASP A 513 -4.93 -6.32 28.53
N GLY A 514 -5.36 -6.81 27.36
CA GLY A 514 -4.50 -7.47 26.39
C GLY A 514 -3.96 -8.81 26.89
N LEU A 515 -3.18 -9.52 26.05
CA LEU A 515 -2.57 -10.81 26.41
C LEU A 515 -1.20 -10.66 27.09
N ILE A 516 -0.44 -9.62 26.72
CA ILE A 516 0.89 -9.27 27.22
C ILE A 516 0.75 -7.91 27.93
N PRO A 517 0.84 -7.88 29.27
CA PRO A 517 0.76 -6.64 30.04
C PRO A 517 1.82 -5.62 29.59
N GLY A 518 1.44 -4.35 29.54
CA GLY A 518 2.36 -3.27 29.14
C GLY A 518 2.53 -3.08 27.64
N VAL A 519 1.87 -3.91 26.82
CA VAL A 519 1.79 -3.78 25.38
C VAL A 519 0.37 -3.34 25.01
N GLY A 520 0.26 -2.32 24.15
CA GLY A 520 -1.02 -1.80 23.68
C GLY A 520 -1.51 -2.59 22.47
N SER A 521 -0.69 -2.60 21.43
CA SER A 521 -0.90 -3.39 20.21
C SER A 521 0.36 -4.19 19.93
N LEU A 522 0.21 -5.49 19.70
CA LEU A 522 1.28 -6.37 19.20
C LEU A 522 0.93 -6.76 17.77
N LEU A 523 1.51 -6.04 16.81
CA LEU A 523 1.39 -6.43 15.42
C LEU A 523 2.31 -7.62 15.20
N TYR A 524 1.72 -8.78 14.95
CA TYR A 524 2.45 -10.03 14.82
C TYR A 524 2.45 -10.50 13.37
N GLY A 525 3.65 -10.62 12.80
CA GLY A 525 3.86 -11.06 11.43
C GLY A 525 3.97 -12.57 11.32
N GLN A 526 3.08 -13.17 10.53
CA GLN A 526 3.04 -14.61 10.29
C GLN A 526 2.84 -14.93 8.80
N ALA A 527 3.08 -16.19 8.43
CA ALA A 527 2.90 -16.71 7.08
C ALA A 527 1.70 -17.66 7.03
N LEU A 528 0.48 -17.11 7.06
CA LEU A 528 -0.77 -17.90 7.19
C LEU A 528 -1.86 -17.53 6.18
N ASP A 529 -1.68 -16.44 5.44
CA ASP A 529 -2.67 -15.95 4.49
C ASP A 529 -2.62 -16.73 3.16
N LYS A 530 -3.71 -16.69 2.39
CA LYS A 530 -3.90 -17.46 1.17
C LYS A 530 -4.61 -16.62 0.11
N SER A 531 -4.22 -16.81 -1.14
CA SER A 531 -4.88 -16.20 -2.29
C SER A 531 -5.08 -17.21 -3.42
N GLN A 532 -6.08 -16.97 -4.26
CA GLN A 532 -6.41 -17.80 -5.42
C GLN A 532 -6.91 -16.91 -6.55
N TYR A 533 -6.44 -17.16 -7.77
CA TYR A 533 -6.99 -16.56 -8.97
C TYR A 533 -7.24 -17.61 -10.05
N HIS A 534 -8.35 -17.47 -10.76
CA HIS A 534 -8.65 -18.22 -11.97
C HIS A 534 -9.17 -17.26 -13.03
N GLY A 535 -8.55 -17.27 -14.20
CA GLY A 535 -8.90 -16.38 -15.31
C GLY A 535 -8.91 -17.10 -16.64
N GLY A 536 -10.01 -17.00 -17.37
CA GLY A 536 -10.10 -17.39 -18.78
C GLY A 536 -10.11 -16.15 -19.67
N THR A 537 -9.24 -16.10 -20.67
CA THR A 537 -9.20 -14.99 -21.65
C THR A 537 -9.37 -15.52 -23.06
N VAL A 538 -10.23 -14.88 -23.85
CA VAL A 538 -10.32 -15.11 -25.30
C VAL A 538 -9.95 -13.81 -25.98
N SER A 539 -9.00 -13.87 -26.91
CA SER A 539 -8.54 -12.71 -27.67
C SER A 539 -8.54 -12.93 -29.17
N VAL A 540 -8.77 -11.84 -29.90
CA VAL A 540 -8.74 -11.79 -31.36
C VAL A 540 -7.79 -10.67 -31.78
N ARG A 541 -6.90 -11.00 -32.71
CA ARG A 541 -5.97 -10.03 -33.33
C ARG A 541 -6.12 -10.05 -34.84
N VAL A 542 -6.32 -8.89 -35.42
CA VAL A 542 -6.46 -8.67 -36.86
C VAL A 542 -5.43 -7.64 -37.31
N ASN A 543 -4.66 -7.94 -38.35
CA ASN A 543 -3.76 -6.98 -38.98
C ASN A 543 -3.93 -7.03 -40.50
N ARG A 544 -4.99 -6.41 -41.01
CA ARG A 544 -5.42 -6.57 -42.39
C ARG A 544 -5.86 -5.24 -43.01
N SER A 545 -5.41 -4.97 -44.24
CA SER A 545 -5.85 -3.82 -45.05
C SER A 545 -5.80 -2.46 -44.33
N GLY A 546 -4.74 -2.21 -43.56
CA GLY A 546 -4.57 -0.97 -42.80
C GLY A 546 -5.29 -0.93 -41.45
N VAL A 547 -6.03 -1.97 -41.09
CA VAL A 547 -6.64 -2.16 -39.77
C VAL A 547 -5.74 -3.02 -38.89
N GLN A 548 -5.35 -2.48 -37.75
CA GLN A 548 -4.79 -3.20 -36.62
C GLN A 548 -5.86 -3.20 -35.53
N PHE A 549 -6.45 -4.35 -35.27
CA PHE A 549 -7.51 -4.52 -34.28
C PHE A 549 -7.11 -5.62 -33.29
N GLY A 550 -7.34 -5.35 -32.01
CA GLY A 550 -7.18 -6.32 -30.93
C GLY A 550 -8.35 -6.21 -29.98
N THR A 551 -8.91 -7.35 -29.57
CA THR A 551 -9.84 -7.39 -28.43
C THR A 551 -9.56 -8.61 -27.57
N ALA A 552 -9.77 -8.47 -26.27
CA ALA A 552 -9.72 -9.56 -25.32
C ALA A 552 -10.90 -9.45 -24.34
N TYR A 553 -11.57 -10.58 -24.11
CA TYR A 553 -12.51 -10.75 -23.02
C TYR A 553 -11.90 -11.67 -21.96
N THR A 554 -11.89 -11.22 -20.71
CA THR A 554 -11.42 -11.98 -19.56
C THR A 554 -12.58 -12.20 -18.59
N LEU A 555 -12.79 -13.47 -18.22
CA LEU A 555 -13.60 -13.89 -17.08
C LEU A 555 -12.66 -14.29 -15.94
N GLY A 556 -12.62 -13.48 -14.89
CA GLY A 556 -11.73 -13.66 -13.74
C GLY A 556 -12.46 -14.00 -12.45
N LYS A 557 -11.74 -14.59 -11.50
CA LYS A 557 -12.12 -14.66 -10.09
C LYS A 557 -10.87 -14.65 -9.23
N ALA A 558 -10.70 -13.63 -8.41
CA ALA A 558 -9.67 -13.53 -7.37
C ALA A 558 -10.34 -13.62 -6.00
N THR A 559 -9.80 -14.46 -5.12
CA THR A 559 -10.22 -14.58 -3.72
C THR A 559 -9.01 -14.67 -2.82
N ASP A 560 -9.05 -14.00 -1.67
CA ASP A 560 -8.00 -14.03 -0.66
C ASP A 560 -8.61 -13.87 0.75
N TYR A 561 -7.79 -13.96 1.80
CA TYR A 561 -8.23 -13.70 3.17
C TYR A 561 -7.86 -12.27 3.58
N SER A 562 -6.76 -11.74 3.03
CA SER A 562 -6.47 -10.31 2.99
C SER A 562 -5.92 -9.93 1.61
N SER A 563 -6.16 -8.68 1.18
CA SER A 563 -5.54 -8.10 -0.02
C SER A 563 -4.33 -7.21 0.29
N THR A 564 -3.91 -7.12 1.55
CA THR A 564 -2.73 -6.36 1.98
C THR A 564 -2.09 -6.95 3.24
N ILE A 565 -0.78 -6.72 3.40
CA ILE A 565 -0.05 -7.06 4.62
C ILE A 565 -0.21 -6.00 5.72
N THR A 566 -0.68 -4.80 5.37
CA THR A 566 -0.75 -3.66 6.29
C THR A 566 -2.01 -3.71 7.15
N PRO A 567 -1.90 -3.64 8.50
CA PRO A 567 -3.05 -3.60 9.41
C PRO A 567 -3.99 -2.40 9.19
N PRO A 568 -5.25 -2.45 9.69
CA PRO A 568 -5.85 -3.56 10.42
C PRO A 568 -6.30 -4.67 9.46
N GLN A 569 -5.79 -5.89 9.65
CA GLN A 569 -6.23 -7.10 8.98
C GLN A 569 -6.70 -8.10 10.02
N ARG A 570 -7.60 -9.02 9.64
CA ARG A 570 -8.28 -9.97 10.55
C ARG A 570 -9.01 -9.28 11.71
N PRO A 571 -10.28 -8.90 11.53
CA PRO A 571 -11.13 -8.40 12.62
C PRO A 571 -11.28 -9.38 13.78
N ASP A 572 -11.09 -10.69 13.55
CA ASP A 572 -10.94 -11.67 14.63
C ASP A 572 -9.51 -12.24 14.58
N ALA A 573 -8.67 -11.82 15.52
CA ALA A 573 -7.26 -12.22 15.58
C ALA A 573 -7.09 -13.74 15.82
N PHE A 574 -8.02 -14.37 16.54
CA PHE A 574 -7.94 -15.78 16.94
C PHE A 574 -9.03 -16.66 16.31
N GLY A 575 -9.90 -16.05 15.52
CA GLY A 575 -10.97 -16.70 14.79
C GLY A 575 -10.52 -17.61 13.67
N ALA A 576 -11.50 -18.34 13.14
CA ALA A 576 -11.29 -19.21 11.99
C ALA A 576 -10.92 -18.34 10.78
N ALA A 577 -9.75 -18.61 10.20
CA ALA A 577 -9.24 -17.91 9.01
C ALA A 577 -10.30 -17.76 7.90
N SER A 578 -11.14 -18.79 7.73
CA SER A 578 -12.19 -18.81 6.71
C SER A 578 -13.22 -17.67 6.81
N GLN A 579 -13.35 -17.00 7.95
CA GLN A 579 -14.23 -15.83 8.13
C GLN A 579 -13.77 -14.62 7.30
N ASP A 580 -12.48 -14.52 6.98
CA ASP A 580 -11.92 -13.42 6.20
C ASP A 580 -11.79 -13.74 4.71
N LYS A 581 -12.06 -15.00 4.32
CA LYS A 581 -12.05 -15.40 2.92
C LYS A 581 -13.17 -14.68 2.16
N GLY A 582 -12.78 -13.85 1.19
CA GLY A 582 -13.70 -13.11 0.33
C GLY A 582 -13.12 -12.90 -1.08
N PRO A 583 -13.86 -12.20 -1.96
CA PRO A 583 -13.28 -11.64 -3.17
C PRO A 583 -12.09 -10.73 -2.82
N SER A 584 -11.00 -10.77 -3.59
CA SER A 584 -9.90 -9.83 -3.43
C SER A 584 -10.36 -8.39 -3.72
N ASP A 585 -9.74 -7.37 -3.12
CA ASP A 585 -10.10 -5.94 -3.33
C ASP A 585 -10.04 -5.53 -4.82
N PHE A 586 -9.22 -6.24 -5.60
CA PHE A 586 -9.02 -6.07 -7.03
C PHE A 586 -9.69 -7.16 -7.89
N ASP A 587 -10.66 -7.90 -7.35
CA ASP A 587 -11.39 -8.94 -8.08
C ASP A 587 -12.33 -8.32 -9.14
N ILE A 588 -11.88 -8.35 -10.39
CA ILE A 588 -12.68 -7.96 -11.55
C ILE A 588 -13.19 -9.22 -12.25
N ARG A 589 -14.52 -9.37 -12.23
CA ARG A 589 -15.19 -10.56 -12.75
C ARG A 589 -15.20 -10.61 -14.27
N HIS A 590 -15.63 -9.53 -14.90
CA HIS A 590 -15.74 -9.40 -16.35
C HIS A 590 -14.90 -8.22 -16.80
N LYS A 591 -14.08 -8.42 -17.83
CA LYS A 591 -13.31 -7.34 -18.45
C LYS A 591 -13.24 -7.53 -19.95
N VAL A 592 -13.51 -6.47 -20.69
CA VAL A 592 -13.26 -6.35 -22.12
C VAL A 592 -12.25 -5.25 -22.33
N SER A 593 -11.19 -5.52 -23.07
CA SER A 593 -10.32 -4.50 -23.63
C SER A 593 -10.35 -4.59 -25.16
N MET A 594 -10.36 -3.44 -25.81
CA MET A 594 -10.32 -3.32 -27.25
C MET A 594 -9.38 -2.20 -27.66
N SER A 595 -8.61 -2.43 -28.71
CA SER A 595 -7.87 -1.39 -29.41
C SER A 595 -8.06 -1.54 -30.91
N VAL A 596 -8.22 -0.41 -31.58
CA VAL A 596 -8.25 -0.34 -33.03
C VAL A 596 -7.37 0.81 -33.48
N ASN A 597 -6.57 0.56 -34.50
CA ASN A 597 -5.88 1.57 -35.28
C ASN A 597 -6.15 1.28 -36.75
N TRP A 598 -6.86 2.19 -37.40
CA TRP A 598 -7.23 2.06 -38.79
C TRP A 598 -6.61 3.19 -39.60
N ARG A 599 -5.67 2.83 -40.47
CA ARG A 599 -5.18 3.70 -41.53
C ARG A 599 -6.23 3.72 -42.64
N ILE A 600 -6.99 4.80 -42.68
CA ILE A 600 -8.10 4.96 -43.62
C ILE A 600 -7.53 5.00 -45.04
N PRO A 601 -7.92 4.09 -45.94
CA PRO A 601 -7.53 4.14 -47.34
C PRO A 601 -7.95 5.48 -47.95
N GLY A 602 -7.06 6.09 -48.73
CA GLY A 602 -7.35 7.36 -49.35
C GLY A 602 -6.39 7.66 -50.50
N PRO A 603 -6.60 8.77 -51.22
CA PRO A 603 -5.78 9.14 -52.36
C PRO A 603 -4.29 9.26 -51.99
N SER A 604 -3.42 8.74 -52.84
CA SER A 604 -1.97 8.67 -52.63
C SER A 604 -1.19 9.82 -53.30
N SER A 605 -1.83 10.67 -54.09
CA SER A 605 -1.20 11.80 -54.78
C SER A 605 -2.15 13.01 -54.99
N GLY A 606 -1.56 14.14 -55.38
CA GLY A 606 -2.28 15.37 -55.75
C GLY A 606 -3.02 16.07 -54.62
N ALA A 607 -3.89 17.02 -54.98
CA ALA A 607 -4.74 17.77 -54.05
C ALA A 607 -5.71 16.83 -53.28
N ALA A 608 -6.13 15.73 -53.91
CA ALA A 608 -6.98 14.72 -53.28
C ALA A 608 -6.29 14.05 -52.08
N ARG A 609 -4.97 13.76 -52.16
CA ARG A 609 -4.21 13.27 -51.00
C ARG A 609 -4.11 14.30 -49.90
N ALA A 610 -3.90 15.57 -50.25
CA ALA A 610 -3.76 16.65 -49.27
C ALA A 610 -5.00 16.75 -48.37
N VAL A 611 -6.20 16.58 -48.94
CA VAL A 611 -7.48 16.68 -48.20
C VAL A 611 -7.92 15.33 -47.63
N ALA A 612 -8.01 14.28 -48.46
CA ALA A 612 -8.63 13.00 -48.08
C ALA A 612 -7.64 11.87 -47.78
N GLY A 613 -6.33 12.06 -47.98
CA GLY A 613 -5.31 11.06 -47.69
C GLY A 613 -4.68 11.22 -46.30
N GLY A 614 -4.05 10.14 -45.80
CA GLY A 614 -3.21 10.17 -44.60
C GLY A 614 -3.95 10.16 -43.27
N TRP A 615 -5.26 9.85 -43.27
CA TRP A 615 -6.07 9.76 -42.05
C TRP A 615 -5.85 8.43 -41.32
N GLN A 616 -5.84 8.50 -39.99
CA GLN A 616 -5.79 7.37 -39.09
C GLN A 616 -6.81 7.57 -37.97
N LEU A 617 -7.62 6.55 -37.72
CA LEU A 617 -8.55 6.50 -36.61
C LEU A 617 -8.00 5.51 -35.56
N GLY A 618 -7.80 5.99 -34.33
CA GLY A 618 -7.46 5.17 -33.19
C GLY A 618 -8.59 5.15 -32.17
N SER A 619 -8.88 4.00 -31.58
CA SER A 619 -9.73 3.91 -30.40
C SER A 619 -9.21 2.87 -29.42
N VAL A 620 -9.37 3.16 -28.12
CA VAL A 620 -9.17 2.22 -27.03
C VAL A 620 -10.44 2.19 -26.18
N MET A 621 -10.92 1.00 -25.85
CA MET A 621 -12.07 0.81 -24.99
C MET A 621 -11.72 -0.16 -23.86
N ILE A 622 -12.20 0.15 -22.66
CA ILE A 622 -12.19 -0.75 -21.51
C ILE A 622 -13.59 -0.77 -20.92
N ALA A 623 -14.15 -1.96 -20.73
CA ALA A 623 -15.36 -2.17 -19.95
C ALA A 623 -15.11 -3.26 -18.92
N GLN A 624 -15.45 -3.02 -17.65
CA GLN A 624 -15.27 -4.02 -16.60
C GLN A 624 -16.33 -3.91 -15.50
N SER A 625 -16.59 -5.04 -14.85
CA SER A 625 -17.41 -5.10 -13.63
C SER A 625 -16.78 -4.27 -12.50
N GLY A 626 -17.59 -3.85 -11.52
CA GLY A 626 -17.08 -3.10 -10.37
C GLY A 626 -16.25 -3.95 -9.41
N SER A 627 -15.29 -3.30 -8.76
CA SER A 627 -14.51 -3.89 -7.68
C SER A 627 -15.38 -4.18 -6.47
N PRO A 628 -15.08 -5.25 -5.71
CA PRO A 628 -15.77 -5.50 -4.46
C PRO A 628 -15.35 -4.50 -3.37
N PHE A 629 -16.18 -4.36 -2.33
CA PHE A 629 -15.88 -3.56 -1.16
C PHE A 629 -16.49 -4.17 0.11
N THR A 630 -15.86 -3.88 1.26
CA THR A 630 -16.29 -4.35 2.58
C THR A 630 -17.08 -3.27 3.30
N VAL A 631 -18.18 -3.67 3.94
CA VAL A 631 -18.86 -2.82 4.92
C VAL A 631 -18.31 -3.18 6.30
N TYR A 632 -17.73 -2.19 6.96
CA TYR A 632 -17.17 -2.30 8.30
C TYR A 632 -17.39 -0.99 9.05
N CYS A 633 -17.15 -1.01 10.35
CA CYS A 633 -17.24 0.15 11.20
C CYS A 633 -15.93 0.36 11.96
N ASN A 634 -15.56 1.62 12.17
CA ASN A 634 -14.26 2.00 12.74
C ASN A 634 -14.39 2.98 13.93
N LYS A 635 -15.58 3.12 14.51
CA LYS A 635 -15.74 3.88 15.75
C LYS A 635 -15.27 3.01 16.92
N ALA A 636 -14.45 3.60 17.78
CA ALA A 636 -13.98 2.97 19.00
C ALA A 636 -15.14 2.48 19.89
N PHE A 637 -14.84 1.53 20.76
CA PHE A 637 -15.74 1.11 21.82
C PHE A 637 -16.19 2.32 22.67
N SER A 638 -17.50 2.45 22.85
CA SER A 638 -18.11 3.52 23.63
C SER A 638 -19.16 2.91 24.56
N PRO A 639 -18.77 2.59 25.81
CA PRO A 639 -19.60 1.80 26.71
C PRO A 639 -20.89 2.53 27.07
N ILE A 640 -22.00 1.80 27.02
CA ILE A 640 -23.28 2.20 27.60
C ILE A 640 -23.35 1.55 28.97
N THR A 641 -23.46 2.35 30.02
CA THR A 641 -23.53 1.86 31.40
C THR A 641 -24.94 1.91 31.96
N ASP A 642 -25.27 0.96 32.83
CA ASP A 642 -26.46 1.02 33.67
C ASP A 642 -26.28 2.01 34.83
N ALA A 643 -27.34 2.21 35.63
CA ALA A 643 -27.29 3.10 36.80
C ALA A 643 -26.28 2.66 37.88
N ALA A 644 -25.79 1.43 37.85
CA ALA A 644 -24.76 0.90 38.74
C ALA A 644 -23.35 1.02 38.13
N GLY A 645 -23.21 1.63 36.95
CA GLY A 645 -21.94 1.80 36.25
C GLY A 645 -21.45 0.55 35.51
N ARG A 646 -22.27 -0.51 35.42
CA ARG A 646 -21.90 -1.73 34.67
C ARG A 646 -22.12 -1.50 33.17
N ILE A 647 -21.18 -1.97 32.36
CA ILE A 647 -21.31 -1.89 30.90
C ILE A 647 -22.37 -2.90 30.45
N VAL A 648 -23.43 -2.40 29.83
CA VAL A 648 -24.57 -3.19 29.32
C VAL A 648 -24.72 -3.10 27.80
N GLY A 649 -23.88 -2.30 27.14
CA GLY A 649 -23.89 -2.17 25.70
C GLY A 649 -22.74 -1.32 25.18
N ASN A 650 -22.73 -1.11 23.87
CA ASN A 650 -21.75 -0.31 23.17
C ASN A 650 -22.48 0.61 22.17
N SER A 651 -22.29 1.92 22.28
CA SER A 651 -22.80 2.91 21.33
C SER A 651 -21.83 3.19 20.18
N GLY A 652 -20.60 2.68 20.30
CA GLY A 652 -19.61 2.56 19.24
C GLY A 652 -19.89 1.35 18.34
N CYS A 653 -18.88 0.93 17.60
CA CYS A 653 -19.02 -0.21 16.68
C CYS A 653 -17.77 -1.09 16.58
N ASP A 654 -16.89 -0.99 17.56
CA ASP A 654 -16.01 -2.07 18.03
C ASP A 654 -16.91 -3.10 18.75
N TYR A 655 -17.56 -3.96 17.97
CA TYR A 655 -18.59 -4.90 18.44
C TYR A 655 -17.99 -6.00 19.32
N ASN A 656 -16.77 -6.45 18.99
CA ASN A 656 -16.06 -7.45 19.78
C ASN A 656 -15.40 -6.84 21.04
N ALA A 657 -15.39 -5.52 21.21
CA ALA A 657 -14.91 -4.81 22.38
C ALA A 657 -13.43 -5.11 22.69
N ASP A 658 -12.60 -5.26 21.65
CA ASP A 658 -11.20 -5.68 21.78
C ASP A 658 -10.18 -4.54 21.59
N ASN A 659 -10.67 -3.29 21.52
CA ASN A 659 -9.89 -2.07 21.36
C ASN A 659 -9.24 -1.91 19.97
N GLU A 660 -9.69 -2.65 18.97
CA GLU A 660 -9.40 -2.40 17.57
C GLU A 660 -10.68 -2.02 16.81
N GLY A 661 -10.60 -0.99 15.96
CA GLY A 661 -11.63 -0.77 14.96
C GLY A 661 -11.53 -1.76 13.79
N ASN A 662 -12.37 -1.58 12.77
CA ASN A 662 -12.49 -2.44 11.58
C ASN A 662 -13.44 -3.65 11.72
N ASP A 663 -14.43 -3.52 12.59
CA ASP A 663 -15.40 -4.58 12.84
C ASP A 663 -16.49 -4.61 11.78
N ARG A 664 -16.78 -5.83 11.31
CA ARG A 664 -17.88 -6.09 10.37
C ARG A 664 -19.17 -6.28 11.17
N PRO A 665 -20.31 -5.71 10.73
CA PRO A 665 -21.59 -5.99 11.35
C PRO A 665 -22.07 -7.40 11.00
N ASN A 666 -23.28 -7.77 11.45
CA ASN A 666 -23.92 -8.99 10.95
C ASN A 666 -24.45 -8.79 9.52
N ALA A 667 -24.54 -9.90 8.79
CA ALA A 667 -25.11 -9.95 7.46
C ALA A 667 -26.60 -9.55 7.51
N PRO A 668 -27.02 -8.60 6.68
CA PRO A 668 -28.40 -8.14 6.68
C PRO A 668 -29.32 -9.14 5.99
N SER A 669 -30.63 -9.05 6.25
CA SER A 669 -31.63 -9.98 5.71
C SER A 669 -31.78 -9.94 4.19
N PHE A 670 -31.42 -8.83 3.54
CA PHE A 670 -31.42 -8.71 2.07
C PHE A 670 -30.21 -9.37 1.40
N GLY A 671 -29.28 -9.94 2.18
CA GLY A 671 -28.16 -10.73 1.68
C GLY A 671 -26.93 -9.88 1.32
N SER A 672 -26.02 -10.49 0.56
CA SER A 672 -24.66 -9.99 0.31
C SER A 672 -24.48 -9.41 -1.09
N THR A 673 -25.55 -9.02 -1.79
CA THR A 673 -25.45 -8.44 -3.14
C THR A 673 -26.39 -7.25 -3.28
N ILE A 674 -25.90 -6.19 -3.89
CA ILE A 674 -26.71 -5.04 -4.32
C ILE A 674 -26.43 -4.73 -5.78
N ASP A 675 -27.45 -4.24 -6.49
CA ASP A 675 -27.30 -3.64 -7.81
C ASP A 675 -27.66 -2.15 -7.67
N ALA A 676 -26.64 -1.30 -7.74
CA ALA A 676 -26.77 0.14 -7.54
C ALA A 676 -26.21 0.91 -8.74
N SER A 677 -26.96 1.88 -9.23
CA SER A 677 -26.47 2.83 -10.24
C SER A 677 -25.34 3.70 -9.66
N ASN A 678 -24.51 4.28 -10.53
CA ASN A 678 -23.45 5.22 -10.12
C ASN A 678 -24.02 6.35 -9.24
N ALA A 679 -25.19 6.88 -9.60
CA ALA A 679 -25.84 7.96 -8.86
C ALA A 679 -26.28 7.52 -7.45
N ALA A 680 -26.86 6.30 -7.33
CA ALA A 680 -27.23 5.74 -6.03
C ALA A 680 -26.00 5.45 -5.16
N PHE A 681 -24.92 4.94 -5.77
CA PHE A 681 -23.65 4.70 -5.08
C PHE A 681 -23.05 5.99 -4.51
N ILE A 682 -23.03 7.07 -5.30
CA ILE A 682 -22.56 8.40 -4.86
C ILE A 682 -23.44 8.98 -3.76
N ALA A 683 -24.76 8.78 -3.82
CA ALA A 683 -25.70 9.25 -2.81
C ALA A 683 -25.67 8.43 -1.50
N GLY A 684 -25.01 7.26 -1.50
CA GLY A 684 -25.02 6.31 -0.41
C GLY A 684 -26.08 5.21 -0.62
N VAL A 685 -25.62 3.96 -0.72
CA VAL A 685 -26.47 2.78 -0.97
C VAL A 685 -26.99 2.10 0.29
N PHE A 686 -26.44 2.47 1.45
CA PHE A 686 -26.78 1.87 2.74
C PHE A 686 -27.01 2.92 3.81
N LYS A 687 -27.91 2.60 4.73
CA LYS A 687 -28.02 3.23 6.04
C LYS A 687 -27.34 2.33 7.08
N ALA A 688 -26.83 2.90 8.17
CA ALA A 688 -26.25 2.10 9.25
C ALA A 688 -27.26 1.09 9.83
N SER A 689 -28.54 1.47 9.90
CA SER A 689 -29.64 0.60 10.35
C SER A 689 -29.92 -0.61 9.46
N ASP A 690 -29.40 -0.62 8.23
CA ASP A 690 -29.59 -1.74 7.31
C ASP A 690 -28.81 -2.98 7.78
N PHE A 691 -27.80 -2.78 8.63
CA PHE A 691 -26.92 -3.82 9.14
C PHE A 691 -27.21 -4.12 10.62
N PRO A 692 -27.57 -5.36 10.97
CA PRO A 692 -27.75 -5.73 12.38
C PRO A 692 -26.42 -5.67 13.14
N THR A 693 -26.48 -5.16 14.37
CA THR A 693 -25.35 -5.10 15.30
C THR A 693 -25.11 -6.49 15.92
N PRO A 694 -23.87 -7.02 15.93
CA PRO A 694 -23.51 -8.21 16.71
C PRO A 694 -23.75 -8.01 18.21
N ALA A 695 -23.76 -9.11 18.97
CA ALA A 695 -23.83 -9.01 20.43
C ALA A 695 -22.54 -8.33 20.96
N PRO A 696 -22.60 -7.49 22.01
CA PRO A 696 -21.40 -6.90 22.60
C PRO A 696 -20.39 -7.98 23.01
N GLY A 697 -19.13 -7.79 22.64
CA GLY A 697 -18.07 -8.78 22.86
C GLY A 697 -18.03 -9.90 21.80
N THR A 698 -18.70 -9.75 20.66
CA THR A 698 -18.65 -10.73 19.57
C THR A 698 -18.38 -10.11 18.21
N ASN A 699 -17.69 -10.88 17.36
CA ASN A 699 -17.46 -10.53 15.96
C ASN A 699 -18.74 -10.68 15.12
N GLY A 700 -18.93 -9.81 14.13
CA GLY A 700 -20.03 -9.95 13.16
C GLY A 700 -19.76 -11.00 12.07
N ASP A 701 -20.83 -11.45 11.42
CA ASP A 701 -20.79 -12.51 10.42
C ASP A 701 -20.85 -12.05 8.95
N LEU A 702 -20.86 -10.73 8.69
CA LEU A 702 -20.80 -10.23 7.31
C LEU A 702 -19.46 -10.59 6.66
N GLY A 703 -19.53 -11.25 5.50
CA GLY A 703 -18.35 -11.62 4.72
C GLY A 703 -17.54 -10.41 4.25
N ARG A 704 -16.21 -10.57 4.21
CA ARG A 704 -15.32 -9.57 3.60
C ARG A 704 -15.67 -9.42 2.11
N ASN A 705 -15.66 -8.18 1.63
CA ASN A 705 -15.86 -7.86 0.22
C ASN A 705 -17.16 -8.42 -0.38
N ALA A 706 -18.21 -8.44 0.46
CA ALA A 706 -19.53 -8.97 0.10
C ALA A 706 -20.16 -8.24 -1.11
N TYR A 707 -20.06 -6.90 -1.14
CA TYR A 707 -20.74 -6.07 -2.14
C TYR A 707 -19.81 -5.62 -3.26
N ARG A 708 -20.38 -5.17 -4.39
CA ARG A 708 -19.62 -4.62 -5.53
C ARG A 708 -20.03 -3.20 -5.84
N GLY A 709 -19.03 -2.39 -6.16
CA GLY A 709 -19.24 -1.03 -6.64
C GLY A 709 -19.73 -1.00 -8.10
N PRO A 710 -19.90 0.21 -8.65
CA PRO A 710 -20.42 0.37 -10.00
C PRO A 710 -19.46 -0.10 -11.09
N HIS A 711 -20.00 -0.36 -12.28
CA HIS A 711 -19.22 -0.77 -13.46
C HIS A 711 -18.34 0.37 -13.99
N TYR A 712 -17.22 0.00 -14.61
CA TYR A 712 -16.32 0.93 -15.26
C TYR A 712 -16.39 0.77 -16.77
N PHE A 713 -16.55 1.89 -17.48
CA PHE A 713 -16.59 1.96 -18.94
C PHE A 713 -15.85 3.21 -19.40
N ASN A 714 -14.87 3.03 -20.29
CA ASN A 714 -14.07 4.11 -20.84
C ASN A 714 -13.83 3.87 -22.32
N VAL A 715 -13.97 4.93 -23.12
CA VAL A 715 -13.63 4.92 -24.55
C VAL A 715 -12.87 6.18 -24.90
N ASP A 716 -11.65 5.98 -25.40
CA ASP A 716 -10.82 7.05 -25.93
C ASP A 716 -10.80 6.97 -27.45
N LEU A 717 -10.81 8.13 -28.09
CA LEU A 717 -10.79 8.28 -29.54
C LEU A 717 -9.66 9.21 -29.96
N SER A 718 -8.99 8.86 -31.06
CA SER A 718 -8.01 9.72 -31.70
C SER A 718 -8.21 9.73 -33.21
N LEU A 719 -8.16 10.92 -33.79
CA LEU A 719 -8.16 11.12 -35.23
C LEU A 719 -6.89 11.85 -35.60
N ILE A 720 -6.05 11.20 -36.40
CA ILE A 720 -4.75 11.73 -36.81
C ILE A 720 -4.74 11.91 -38.32
N LYS A 721 -4.23 13.04 -38.79
CA LYS A 721 -3.90 13.28 -40.19
C LYS A 721 -2.42 13.58 -40.32
N SER A 722 -1.73 12.78 -41.12
CA SER A 722 -0.32 13.00 -41.43
C SER A 722 -0.16 13.69 -42.78
N PHE A 723 0.58 14.79 -42.79
CA PHE A 723 0.95 15.55 -43.99
C PHE A 723 2.45 15.41 -44.19
N ARG A 724 2.88 15.06 -45.40
CA ARG A 724 4.30 15.18 -45.74
C ARG A 724 4.64 16.66 -45.90
N VAL A 725 5.75 17.10 -45.32
CA VAL A 725 6.27 18.46 -45.42
C VAL A 725 7.33 18.49 -46.53
N PRO A 726 6.97 18.83 -47.77
CA PRO A 726 7.83 18.59 -48.94
C PRO A 726 9.09 19.46 -48.98
N TRP A 727 9.16 20.56 -48.23
CA TRP A 727 10.32 21.46 -48.17
C TRP A 727 11.36 21.08 -47.10
N ILE A 728 11.13 20.03 -46.31
CA ILE A 728 12.11 19.50 -45.37
C ILE A 728 12.61 18.16 -45.93
N ASN A 729 13.83 18.17 -46.48
CA ASN A 729 14.44 16.97 -47.08
C ASN A 729 14.95 16.02 -45.99
N GLY A 730 14.26 14.90 -45.80
CA GLY A 730 14.69 13.78 -44.95
C GLY A 730 13.59 12.74 -44.77
N PRO A 731 13.93 11.45 -44.52
CA PRO A 731 12.95 10.45 -44.11
C PRO A 731 12.46 10.81 -42.69
N GLY A 732 11.28 11.43 -42.59
CA GLY A 732 10.68 11.84 -41.30
C GLY A 732 10.06 13.23 -41.24
N ALA A 733 10.03 13.98 -42.34
CA ALA A 733 9.36 15.29 -42.40
C ALA A 733 7.84 15.17 -42.54
N ASP A 734 7.16 14.64 -41.52
CA ASP A 734 5.70 14.59 -41.46
C ASP A 734 5.18 15.56 -40.38
N ALA A 735 4.23 16.41 -40.75
CA ALA A 735 3.41 17.17 -39.81
C ALA A 735 2.18 16.34 -39.45
N GLN A 736 1.74 16.37 -38.19
CA GLN A 736 0.54 15.67 -37.74
C GLN A 736 -0.48 16.66 -37.18
N PHE A 737 -1.71 16.57 -37.67
CA PHE A 737 -2.87 17.13 -37.01
C PHE A 737 -3.55 16.02 -36.20
N ARG A 738 -3.84 16.26 -34.93
CA ARG A 738 -4.39 15.27 -34.01
C ARG A 738 -5.56 15.86 -33.23
N ILE A 739 -6.66 15.13 -33.21
CA ILE A 739 -7.79 15.34 -32.30
C ILE A 739 -7.83 14.12 -31.39
N GLU A 740 -7.93 14.35 -30.08
CA GLU A 740 -8.11 13.29 -29.09
C GLU A 740 -9.31 13.62 -28.22
N SER A 741 -10.08 12.60 -27.87
CA SER A 741 -11.21 12.68 -26.95
C SER A 741 -11.05 11.57 -25.92
N PHE A 742 -11.18 11.95 -24.65
CA PHE A 742 -11.09 11.06 -23.50
C PHE A 742 -12.43 11.10 -22.77
N ASN A 743 -12.91 9.96 -22.27
CA ASN A 743 -14.15 9.86 -21.52
C ASN A 743 -13.91 9.90 -20.00
#